data_AF-D7CWN5-F1
#
_entry.id   AF-D7CWN5-F1
#
_cell.length_a   1.000
_cell.length_b   1.000
_cell.length_c   1.000
_cell.angle_alpha   90.00
_cell.angle_beta   90.00
_cell.angle_gamma   90.00
#
_symmetry.space_group_name_H-M   'P 1'
#
loop_
_entity.id
_entity.type
_entity.pdbx_description
1 polymer ?
#
loop_
_entity_poly.entity_id
_entity_poly.type
_entity_poly.pdbx_seq_one_letter_code
_entity_poly.pdbx_strand_id
1 'polypeptide(L)'
;MLLAAVVLSTTIIAISATVSLTSRRLTVDQAVTLQAQYAAESGLARAQAHLQDVNALLNKVSVRNTSVVDLRTQATNFCGRNLDFSQNVTSCTVRGVDARNAFALFTRYIPANAEEYGGMQPAAYWEALASGTPVVSTISRAGQGHEVLYRVSYQLLPESFTFRSPNTYEFTFAVPEIRSTGEVRLDNRTVATRRIVQQVSGTNTLSIFVPSFARNFVFRNETTSTSGDPLSFGADEVFDGPVHTNTRPNFSASSGRTPTFTSEFTSCAKSARFSGYSGLTSLVTTFDDTFFNNPDIRRTFTNPLLPPRFDLEDCIALPTNSNNQKRASFGGDPKDKRDLTDAEMQTAWGLKITQTTTTTRTETVRVPASPLPWYCHFSFWAHLPECWRTETRTITETQTVPGVLPEGVYYSRGDGANTPNQATTWNNDPSVNIGGGIYVKGDVDELRLSTSSGRQVIRLRQGSTTTTFEENANGSWTVRSGNTTRTLTGKFNGMIYVDGNINDMRGDGTSAPDIAGHSKLMVTSTGRVLLKDDITYTHIPTETNKNVVNVLGIYSSGDKCNETPSPPLRCGSILADGANNRDLTIHASIMATKQISSSPTSARKGEGFGAARHNENLGLVNGRRVRLNLLGGVIEHQSQTISTGSGGYIRNYTYDPRFNDGYAPPFFPDQADITNPHAPVTWQNRAMLGVGRGIWQQVASP
;
A
#
# COMPACT_ATOMS: atom_id res chain seq x y z
N MET A 1 -33.85 99.79 -11.09
CA MET A 1 -33.21 99.11 -9.94
C MET A 1 -34.02 97.93 -9.39
N LEU A 2 -35.34 98.07 -9.16
CA LEU A 2 -36.17 96.98 -8.64
C LEU A 2 -36.20 95.71 -9.53
N LEU A 3 -36.25 95.85 -10.86
CA LEU A 3 -36.23 94.70 -11.77
C LEU A 3 -34.89 93.93 -11.73
N ALA A 4 -33.77 94.64 -11.63
CA ALA A 4 -32.43 94.03 -11.54
C ALA A 4 -32.23 93.29 -10.20
N ALA A 5 -32.79 93.84 -9.11
CA ALA A 5 -32.78 93.17 -7.80
C ALA A 5 -33.62 91.89 -7.80
N VAL A 6 -34.81 91.91 -8.41
CA VAL A 6 -35.67 90.71 -8.51
C VAL A 6 -35.01 89.63 -9.36
N VAL A 7 -34.43 89.98 -10.53
CA VAL A 7 -33.71 89.03 -11.39
C VAL A 7 -32.51 88.41 -10.67
N LEU A 8 -31.74 89.22 -9.93
CA LEU A 8 -30.60 88.72 -9.14
C LEU A 8 -31.06 87.76 -8.03
N SER A 9 -32.12 88.09 -7.30
CA SER A 9 -32.68 87.23 -6.25
C SER A 9 -33.22 85.91 -6.80
N THR A 10 -33.94 85.91 -7.92
CA THR A 10 -34.39 84.66 -8.56
C THR A 10 -33.22 83.81 -9.07
N THR A 11 -32.15 84.44 -9.55
CA THR A 11 -30.96 83.72 -10.04
C THR A 11 -30.20 83.07 -8.89
N ILE A 12 -30.08 83.76 -7.75
CA ILE A 12 -29.45 83.21 -6.54
C ILE A 12 -30.29 82.04 -5.99
N ILE A 13 -31.62 82.17 -5.91
CA ILE A 13 -32.50 81.09 -5.46
C ILE A 13 -32.41 79.88 -6.40
N ALA A 14 -32.36 80.11 -7.72
CA ALA A 14 -32.21 79.04 -8.71
C ALA A 14 -30.88 78.30 -8.54
N ILE A 15 -29.77 79.03 -8.39
CA ILE A 15 -28.43 78.45 -8.19
C ILE A 15 -28.38 77.64 -6.88
N SER A 16 -28.89 78.19 -5.78
CA SER A 16 -28.95 77.50 -4.48
C SER A 16 -29.81 76.24 -4.52
N ALA A 17 -30.94 76.25 -5.26
CA ALA A 17 -31.78 75.08 -5.46
C ALA A 17 -31.06 73.99 -6.28
N THR A 18 -30.35 74.36 -7.36
CA THR A 18 -29.52 73.41 -8.12
C THR A 18 -28.40 72.81 -7.29
N VAL A 19 -27.72 73.59 -6.45
CA VAL A 19 -26.63 73.10 -5.58
C VAL A 19 -27.15 72.16 -4.49
N SER A 20 -28.33 72.45 -3.90
CA SER A 20 -28.94 71.57 -2.90
C SER A 20 -29.47 70.26 -3.52
N LEU A 21 -30.01 70.32 -4.74
CA LEU A 21 -30.44 69.14 -5.48
C LEU A 21 -29.25 68.28 -5.91
N THR A 22 -28.13 68.87 -6.36
CA THR A 22 -26.92 68.11 -6.68
C THR A 22 -26.25 67.52 -5.45
N SER A 23 -26.23 68.23 -4.30
CA SER A 23 -25.67 67.68 -3.06
C SER A 23 -26.47 66.49 -2.54
N ARG A 24 -27.81 66.54 -2.58
CA ARG A 24 -28.68 65.41 -2.18
C ARG A 24 -28.56 64.22 -3.13
N ARG A 25 -28.41 64.48 -4.44
CA ARG A 25 -28.20 63.43 -5.44
C ARG A 25 -26.86 62.72 -5.23
N LEU A 26 -25.80 63.49 -4.93
CA LEU A 26 -24.49 62.95 -4.58
C LEU A 26 -24.52 62.07 -3.31
N THR A 27 -25.26 62.46 -2.26
CA THR A 27 -25.32 61.64 -1.03
C THR A 27 -26.09 60.34 -1.22
N VAL A 28 -27.17 60.34 -2.03
CA VAL A 28 -27.92 59.12 -2.36
C VAL A 28 -27.07 58.20 -3.25
N ASP A 29 -26.45 58.71 -4.30
CA ASP A 29 -25.62 57.90 -5.21
C ASP A 29 -24.39 57.31 -4.49
N GLN A 30 -23.79 58.08 -3.56
CA GLN A 30 -22.72 57.59 -2.69
C GLN A 30 -23.21 56.49 -1.74
N ALA A 31 -24.40 56.65 -1.14
CA ALA A 31 -24.98 55.64 -0.25
C ALA A 31 -25.23 54.31 -0.98
N VAL A 32 -25.80 54.34 -2.19
CA VAL A 32 -26.05 53.13 -2.99
C VAL A 32 -24.72 52.48 -3.42
N THR A 33 -23.70 53.27 -3.76
CA THR A 33 -22.36 52.76 -4.11
C THR A 33 -21.68 52.09 -2.91
N LEU A 34 -21.74 52.70 -1.73
CA LEU A 34 -21.21 52.12 -0.50
C LEU A 34 -21.93 50.82 -0.13
N GLN A 35 -23.25 50.76 -0.30
CA GLN A 35 -24.02 49.53 -0.10
C GLN A 35 -23.59 48.42 -1.06
N ALA A 36 -23.37 48.73 -2.36
CA ALA A 36 -22.83 47.77 -3.31
C ALA A 36 -21.42 47.28 -2.90
N GLN A 37 -20.58 48.18 -2.38
CA GLN A 37 -19.26 47.81 -1.86
C GLN A 37 -19.34 46.91 -0.64
N TYR A 38 -20.14 47.26 0.38
CA TYR A 38 -20.33 46.41 1.56
C TYR A 38 -20.92 45.05 1.19
N ALA A 39 -21.80 45.00 0.19
CA ALA A 39 -22.31 43.74 -0.35
C ALA A 39 -21.20 42.90 -0.99
N ALA A 40 -20.35 43.51 -1.83
CA ALA A 40 -19.20 42.83 -2.43
C ALA A 40 -18.21 42.32 -1.38
N GLU A 41 -17.90 43.13 -0.35
CA GLU A 41 -17.03 42.74 0.77
C GLU A 41 -17.64 41.59 1.58
N SER A 42 -18.95 41.63 1.84
CA SER A 42 -19.68 40.55 2.51
C SER A 42 -19.62 39.25 1.71
N GLY A 43 -19.78 39.32 0.39
CA GLY A 43 -19.62 38.16 -0.49
C GLY A 43 -18.20 37.60 -0.46
N LEU A 44 -17.18 38.46 -0.43
CA LEU A 44 -15.78 38.04 -0.30
C LEU A 44 -15.53 37.33 1.03
N ALA A 45 -16.01 37.89 2.14
CA ALA A 45 -15.91 37.29 3.46
C ALA A 45 -16.60 35.92 3.51
N ARG A 46 -17.76 35.77 2.86
CA ARG A 46 -18.45 34.47 2.77
C ARG A 46 -17.69 33.45 1.92
N ALA A 47 -17.06 33.84 0.82
CA ALA A 47 -16.18 32.95 0.06
C ALA A 47 -14.99 32.48 0.91
N GLN A 48 -14.38 33.39 1.67
CA GLN A 48 -13.27 33.03 2.57
C GLN A 48 -13.72 32.06 3.66
N ALA A 49 -14.88 32.28 4.29
CA ALA A 49 -15.46 31.34 5.25
C ALA A 49 -15.72 29.97 4.62
N HIS A 50 -16.30 29.92 3.42
CA HIS A 50 -16.54 28.65 2.74
C HIS A 50 -15.23 27.93 2.34
N LEU A 51 -14.16 28.65 1.99
CA LEU A 51 -12.85 28.03 1.77
C LEU A 51 -12.24 27.47 3.07
N GLN A 52 -12.56 28.07 4.22
CA GLN A 52 -12.21 27.49 5.53
C GLN A 52 -13.01 26.20 5.79
N ASP A 53 -14.30 26.14 5.42
CA ASP A 53 -15.11 24.93 5.50
C ASP A 53 -14.56 23.82 4.58
N VAL A 54 -14.16 24.18 3.35
CA VAL A 54 -13.46 23.26 2.43
C VAL A 54 -12.17 22.74 3.07
N ASN A 55 -11.38 23.61 3.70
CA ASN A 55 -10.17 23.19 4.40
C ASN A 55 -10.48 22.26 5.59
N ALA A 56 -11.57 22.50 6.32
CA ALA A 56 -12.04 21.62 7.38
C ALA A 56 -12.48 20.25 6.84
N LEU A 57 -13.21 20.20 5.71
CA LEU A 57 -13.55 18.97 4.99
C LEU A 57 -12.30 18.19 4.57
N LEU A 58 -11.31 18.89 4.02
CA LEU A 58 -10.08 18.26 3.53
C LEU A 58 -9.22 17.69 4.68
N ASN A 59 -9.27 18.31 5.86
CA ASN A 59 -8.68 17.74 7.08
C ASN A 59 -9.42 16.50 7.60
N LYS A 60 -10.65 16.24 7.17
CA LYS A 60 -11.41 15.03 7.48
C LYS A 60 -11.19 13.88 6.49
N VAL A 61 -10.38 14.08 5.45
CA VAL A 61 -10.06 13.02 4.48
C VAL A 61 -9.43 11.85 5.24
N SER A 62 -10.11 10.71 5.23
CA SER A 62 -9.68 9.48 5.88
C SER A 62 -9.64 8.38 4.85
N VAL A 63 -8.43 8.00 4.45
CA VAL A 63 -8.21 6.94 3.48
C VAL A 63 -8.18 5.63 4.26
N ARG A 64 -9.37 5.07 4.52
CA ARG A 64 -9.52 3.73 5.11
C ARG A 64 -9.79 2.72 3.99
N ASN A 65 -9.34 1.49 4.17
CA ASN A 65 -9.72 0.33 3.33
C ASN A 65 -9.47 0.55 1.85
N THR A 66 -8.46 1.36 1.54
CA THR A 66 -8.20 1.83 0.19
C THR A 66 -7.04 1.04 -0.38
N SER A 67 -7.31 0.32 -1.47
CA SER A 67 -6.26 -0.38 -2.19
C SER A 67 -5.39 0.61 -2.98
N VAL A 68 -4.14 0.22 -3.24
CA VAL A 68 -3.27 0.93 -4.20
C VAL A 68 -3.94 1.07 -5.58
N VAL A 69 -4.78 0.10 -5.97
CA VAL A 69 -5.58 0.12 -7.21
C VAL A 69 -6.54 1.30 -7.22
N ASP A 70 -7.27 1.48 -6.12
CA ASP A 70 -8.25 2.53 -5.97
C ASP A 70 -7.59 3.90 -6.06
N LEU A 71 -6.44 4.09 -5.38
CA LEU A 71 -5.70 5.36 -5.45
C LEU A 71 -5.15 5.64 -6.84
N ARG A 72 -4.63 4.64 -7.55
CA ARG A 72 -4.20 4.79 -8.95
C ARG A 72 -5.37 5.11 -9.88
N THR A 73 -6.54 4.54 -9.60
CA THR A 73 -7.79 4.85 -10.32
C THR A 73 -8.22 6.30 -10.02
N GLN A 74 -8.19 6.73 -8.76
CA GLN A 74 -8.46 8.12 -8.40
C GLN A 74 -7.46 9.09 -9.03
N ALA A 75 -6.18 8.75 -9.08
CA ALA A 75 -5.15 9.55 -9.76
C ALA A 75 -5.37 9.62 -11.28
N THR A 76 -5.77 8.52 -11.91
CA THR A 76 -6.14 8.48 -13.33
C THR A 76 -7.36 9.35 -13.62
N ASN A 77 -8.40 9.26 -12.78
CA ASN A 77 -9.59 10.11 -12.86
C ASN A 77 -9.26 11.58 -12.64
N PHE A 78 -8.38 11.87 -11.68
CA PHE A 78 -7.87 13.21 -11.39
C PHE A 78 -7.11 13.83 -12.57
N CYS A 79 -6.29 13.03 -13.26
CA CYS A 79 -5.55 13.46 -14.43
C CYS A 79 -6.36 13.46 -15.73
N GLY A 80 -7.54 12.83 -15.75
CA GLY A 80 -8.34 12.63 -16.96
C GLY A 80 -7.66 11.78 -18.04
N ARG A 81 -6.63 11.00 -17.67
CA ARG A 81 -5.87 10.12 -18.57
C ARG A 81 -5.20 9.00 -17.78
N ASN A 82 -4.97 7.87 -18.43
CA ASN A 82 -4.21 6.76 -17.85
C ASN A 82 -2.78 7.19 -17.50
N LEU A 83 -2.32 6.80 -16.31
CA LEU A 83 -0.98 7.07 -15.82
C LEU A 83 -0.16 5.78 -15.80
N ASP A 84 1.11 5.87 -16.20
CA ASP A 84 2.07 4.76 -16.14
C ASP A 84 2.82 4.78 -14.81
N PHE A 85 2.35 3.99 -13.84
CA PHE A 85 2.97 3.84 -12.52
C PHE A 85 4.18 2.89 -12.50
N SER A 86 4.70 2.45 -13.64
CA SER A 86 5.91 1.63 -13.69
C SER A 86 7.19 2.43 -13.38
N GLN A 87 7.11 3.77 -13.50
CA GLN A 87 8.22 4.67 -13.18
C GLN A 87 8.20 5.08 -11.70
N ASN A 88 9.40 5.31 -11.14
CA ASN A 88 9.55 5.76 -9.75
C ASN A 88 8.84 7.10 -9.48
N VAL A 89 8.72 7.96 -10.49
CA VAL A 89 7.99 9.24 -10.40
C VAL A 89 7.06 9.36 -11.59
N THR A 90 5.76 9.50 -11.34
CA THR A 90 4.75 9.75 -12.37
C THR A 90 4.00 11.02 -12.04
N SER A 91 3.88 11.95 -12.98
CA SER A 91 3.14 13.18 -12.75
C SER A 91 2.23 13.54 -13.91
N CYS A 92 1.20 14.33 -13.61
CA CYS A 92 0.36 14.95 -14.61
C CYS A 92 0.05 16.39 -14.22
N THR A 93 -0.13 17.23 -15.23
CA THR A 93 -0.83 18.52 -15.09
C THR A 93 -2.24 18.32 -15.59
N VAL A 94 -3.21 18.69 -14.78
CA VAL A 94 -4.63 18.48 -15.07
C VAL A 94 -5.09 19.53 -16.09
N ARG A 95 -5.71 19.09 -17.18
CA ARG A 95 -6.28 19.99 -18.21
C ARG A 95 -7.60 19.42 -18.74
N GLY A 96 -8.67 20.21 -18.65
CA GLY A 96 -9.97 19.87 -19.24
C GLY A 96 -10.64 18.62 -18.65
N VAL A 97 -10.36 18.29 -17.39
CA VAL A 97 -10.92 17.11 -16.73
C VAL A 97 -12.30 17.44 -16.18
N ASP A 98 -13.23 16.50 -16.32
CA ASP A 98 -14.55 16.59 -15.70
C ASP A 98 -14.39 16.72 -14.17
N ALA A 99 -14.98 17.77 -13.62
CA ALA A 99 -15.01 18.05 -12.19
C ALA A 99 -15.45 16.83 -11.37
N ARG A 100 -16.46 16.08 -11.82
CA ARG A 100 -16.95 14.88 -11.13
C ARG A 100 -15.86 13.83 -10.97
N ASN A 101 -15.05 13.64 -12.01
CA ASN A 101 -13.96 12.68 -11.99
C ASN A 101 -12.79 13.17 -11.14
N ALA A 102 -12.43 14.45 -11.25
CA ALA A 102 -11.32 15.02 -10.47
C ALA A 102 -11.59 15.03 -8.97
N PHE A 103 -12.84 15.23 -8.56
CA PHE A 103 -13.23 15.29 -7.15
C PHE A 103 -13.86 14.00 -6.61
N ALA A 104 -13.92 12.93 -7.41
CA ALA A 104 -14.39 11.61 -6.97
C ALA A 104 -13.63 11.11 -5.72
N LEU A 105 -12.34 11.45 -5.62
CA LEU A 105 -11.48 11.22 -4.46
C LEU A 105 -12.15 11.64 -3.13
N PHE A 106 -12.69 12.85 -3.11
CA PHE A 106 -13.25 13.44 -1.89
C PHE A 106 -14.61 12.83 -1.53
N THR A 107 -15.43 12.52 -2.53
CA THR A 107 -16.70 11.81 -2.29
C THR A 107 -16.48 10.42 -1.69
N ARG A 108 -15.32 9.81 -1.94
CA ARG A 108 -14.98 8.49 -1.43
C ARG A 108 -14.35 8.53 -0.03
N TYR A 109 -13.50 9.50 0.26
CA TYR A 109 -12.68 9.51 1.48
C TYR A 109 -13.10 10.54 2.53
N ILE A 110 -14.11 11.37 2.26
CA ILE A 110 -14.72 12.26 3.26
C ILE A 110 -16.10 11.70 3.63
N PRO A 111 -16.44 11.58 4.93
CA PRO A 111 -17.75 11.08 5.35
C PRO A 111 -18.89 11.87 4.73
N ALA A 112 -19.87 11.19 4.13
CA ALA A 112 -21.00 11.83 3.45
C ALA A 112 -21.89 12.69 4.38
N ASN A 113 -21.80 12.47 5.69
CA ASN A 113 -22.54 13.21 6.73
C ASN A 113 -21.73 14.38 7.34
N ALA A 114 -20.64 14.82 6.71
CA ALA A 114 -19.91 15.99 7.19
C ALA A 114 -20.81 17.24 7.17
N GLU A 115 -20.94 17.91 8.32
CA GLU A 115 -21.81 19.08 8.50
C GLU A 115 -21.44 20.23 7.54
N GLU A 116 -20.17 20.32 7.17
CA GLU A 116 -19.62 21.34 6.26
C GLU A 116 -20.18 21.23 4.82
N TYR A 117 -20.84 20.12 4.47
CA TYR A 117 -21.58 20.04 3.20
C TYR A 117 -22.87 20.88 3.19
N GLY A 118 -23.31 21.41 4.34
CA GLY A 118 -24.50 22.27 4.42
C GLY A 118 -25.79 21.59 3.92
N GLY A 119 -25.88 20.27 4.05
CA GLY A 119 -27.00 19.46 3.57
C GLY A 119 -26.96 19.08 2.08
N MET A 120 -25.94 19.52 1.33
CA MET A 120 -25.74 19.08 -0.06
C MET A 120 -25.24 17.63 -0.11
N GLN A 121 -25.59 16.92 -1.17
CA GLN A 121 -24.95 15.64 -1.48
C GLN A 121 -23.46 15.89 -1.81
N PRO A 122 -22.51 15.06 -1.31
CA PRO A 122 -21.08 15.31 -1.48
C PRO A 122 -20.66 15.53 -2.94
N ALA A 123 -21.16 14.71 -3.87
CA ALA A 123 -20.86 14.86 -5.30
C ALA A 123 -21.31 16.22 -5.86
N ALA A 124 -22.51 16.67 -5.48
CA ALA A 124 -23.05 17.96 -5.91
C ALA A 124 -22.27 19.14 -5.28
N TYR A 125 -21.84 19.00 -4.02
CA TYR A 125 -21.00 19.99 -3.35
C TYR A 125 -19.68 20.22 -4.09
N TRP A 126 -18.96 19.13 -4.40
CA TRP A 126 -17.67 19.23 -5.11
C TRP A 126 -17.83 19.69 -6.56
N GLU A 127 -18.90 19.28 -7.25
CA GLU A 127 -19.21 19.77 -8.60
C GLU A 127 -19.51 21.28 -8.61
N ALA A 128 -20.26 21.77 -7.61
CA ALA A 128 -20.52 23.20 -7.44
C ALA A 128 -19.22 23.99 -7.18
N LEU A 129 -18.33 23.46 -6.33
CA LEU A 129 -17.04 24.07 -6.02
C LEU A 129 -16.10 24.09 -7.24
N ALA A 130 -16.11 23.02 -8.05
CA ALA A 130 -15.27 22.90 -9.23
C ALA A 130 -15.75 23.76 -10.41
N SER A 131 -17.06 23.84 -10.62
CA SER A 131 -17.66 24.69 -11.66
C SER A 131 -17.52 26.17 -11.37
N GLY A 132 -17.31 26.52 -10.10
CA GLY A 132 -17.30 27.90 -9.64
C GLY A 132 -18.63 28.61 -9.82
N THR A 133 -19.72 27.85 -9.74
CA THR A 133 -21.07 28.38 -9.91
C THR A 133 -21.27 29.53 -8.91
N PRO A 134 -21.63 30.74 -9.36
CA PRO A 134 -21.75 31.89 -8.47
C PRO A 134 -22.88 31.68 -7.47
N VAL A 135 -22.56 31.82 -6.18
CA VAL A 135 -23.54 31.85 -5.09
C VAL A 135 -24.12 33.25 -5.01
N VAL A 136 -25.44 33.35 -5.15
CA VAL A 136 -26.19 34.60 -5.03
C VAL A 136 -26.89 34.63 -3.69
N SER A 137 -26.69 35.69 -2.90
CA SER A 137 -27.39 35.85 -1.63
C SER A 137 -27.87 37.28 -1.46
N THR A 138 -29.11 37.42 -1.02
CA THR A 138 -29.70 38.70 -0.63
C THR A 138 -29.27 39.02 0.81
N ILE A 139 -28.70 40.21 1.05
CA ILE A 139 -28.33 40.69 2.38
C ILE A 139 -29.53 41.33 3.06
N SER A 140 -30.27 42.17 2.33
CA SER A 140 -31.43 42.87 2.86
C SER A 140 -32.49 43.09 1.78
N ARG A 141 -33.75 43.02 2.22
CA ARG A 141 -34.93 43.50 1.49
C ARG A 141 -35.58 44.58 2.34
N ALA A 142 -35.36 45.84 2.00
CA ALA A 142 -36.16 46.91 2.57
C ALA A 142 -37.48 46.95 1.78
N GLY A 143 -38.62 47.01 2.48
CA GLY A 143 -39.92 47.12 1.82
C GLY A 143 -39.91 48.27 0.80
N GLN A 144 -40.53 48.04 -0.38
CA GLN A 144 -40.48 48.87 -1.60
C GLN A 144 -39.34 48.57 -2.59
N GLY A 145 -39.18 47.32 -3.01
CA GLY A 145 -38.40 47.00 -4.22
C GLY A 145 -36.88 47.20 -4.10
N HIS A 146 -36.36 47.55 -2.92
CA HIS A 146 -34.95 47.76 -2.66
C HIS A 146 -34.28 46.46 -2.17
N GLU A 147 -33.44 45.86 -3.02
CA GLU A 147 -32.71 44.64 -2.74
C GLU A 147 -31.20 44.87 -2.82
N VAL A 148 -30.49 44.55 -1.74
CA VAL A 148 -29.02 44.51 -1.73
C VAL A 148 -28.60 43.04 -1.76
N LEU A 149 -27.87 42.64 -2.80
CA LEU A 149 -27.40 41.28 -2.97
C LEU A 149 -25.91 41.25 -3.31
N TYR A 150 -25.28 40.09 -3.13
CA TYR A 150 -23.98 39.81 -3.72
C TYR A 150 -24.01 38.52 -4.51
N ARG A 151 -23.10 38.46 -5.49
CA ARG A 151 -22.75 37.28 -6.28
C ARG A 151 -21.29 36.98 -6.02
N VAL A 152 -21.00 35.84 -5.43
CA VAL A 152 -19.63 35.40 -5.20
C VAL A 152 -19.33 34.12 -5.97
N SER A 153 -18.22 34.09 -6.69
CA SER A 153 -17.71 32.90 -7.37
C SER A 153 -16.26 32.66 -6.96
N TYR A 154 -15.98 31.43 -6.55
CA TYR A 154 -14.65 30.91 -6.26
C TYR A 154 -14.64 29.47 -6.78
N GLN A 155 -13.46 29.00 -7.19
CA GLN A 155 -13.32 27.65 -7.75
C GLN A 155 -12.16 26.94 -7.08
N LEU A 156 -12.33 25.65 -6.79
CA LEU A 156 -11.21 24.77 -6.49
C LEU A 156 -10.89 24.02 -7.78
N LEU A 157 -9.70 24.23 -8.33
CA LEU A 157 -9.28 23.59 -9.56
C LEU A 157 -8.22 22.52 -9.27
N PRO A 158 -8.36 21.30 -9.82
CA PRO A 158 -7.28 20.33 -9.82
C PRO A 158 -6.14 20.88 -10.70
N GLU A 159 -4.91 20.85 -10.18
CA GLU A 159 -3.76 21.46 -10.86
C GLU A 159 -2.76 20.39 -11.32
N SER A 160 -2.30 19.55 -10.40
CA SER A 160 -1.32 18.51 -10.71
C SER A 160 -1.43 17.31 -9.79
N PHE A 161 -1.02 16.16 -10.30
CA PHE A 161 -0.80 14.96 -9.50
C PHE A 161 0.66 14.56 -9.58
N THR A 162 1.23 14.13 -8.46
CA THR A 162 2.58 13.55 -8.39
C THR A 162 2.56 12.27 -7.58
N PHE A 163 2.99 11.18 -8.20
CA PHE A 163 3.34 9.93 -7.57
C PHE A 163 4.84 9.93 -7.29
N ARG A 164 5.25 10.03 -6.02
CA ARG A 164 6.68 10.14 -5.63
C ARG A 164 7.33 8.79 -5.34
N SER A 165 6.55 7.87 -4.80
CA SER A 165 6.97 6.53 -4.40
C SER A 165 5.75 5.59 -4.54
N PRO A 166 5.93 4.26 -4.50
CA PRO A 166 4.83 3.28 -4.53
C PRO A 166 3.66 3.59 -3.59
N ASN A 167 3.96 4.32 -2.51
CA ASN A 167 3.07 4.56 -1.39
C ASN A 167 2.63 6.03 -1.26
N THR A 168 3.25 6.99 -1.96
CA THR A 168 2.97 8.43 -1.75
C THR A 168 2.30 9.05 -2.98
N TYR A 169 1.07 9.52 -2.79
CA TYR A 169 0.22 10.14 -3.80
C TYR A 169 -0.05 11.59 -3.41
N GLU A 170 0.37 12.54 -4.24
CA GLU A 170 0.17 13.97 -4.00
C GLU A 170 -0.80 14.55 -5.03
N PHE A 171 -1.92 15.08 -4.55
CA PHE A 171 -2.93 15.78 -5.34
C PHE A 171 -2.86 17.26 -5.02
N THR A 172 -2.57 18.08 -6.02
CA THR A 172 -2.42 19.53 -5.89
C THR A 172 -3.62 20.25 -6.47
N PHE A 173 -4.17 21.18 -5.70
CA PHE A 173 -5.32 21.99 -6.05
C PHE A 173 -4.97 23.47 -5.95
N ALA A 174 -5.51 24.26 -6.87
CA ALA A 174 -5.35 25.71 -6.88
C ALA A 174 -6.71 26.39 -6.68
N VAL A 175 -6.70 27.54 -6.01
CA VAL A 175 -7.82 28.48 -5.98
C VAL A 175 -7.36 29.70 -6.75
N PRO A 176 -7.65 29.83 -8.06
CA PRO A 176 -7.02 30.87 -8.89
C PRO A 176 -7.44 32.28 -8.46
N GLU A 177 -8.74 32.49 -8.24
CA GLU A 177 -9.30 33.78 -7.87
C GLU A 177 -10.62 33.65 -7.13
N ILE A 178 -10.94 34.65 -6.32
CA ILE A 178 -12.26 34.86 -5.73
C ILE A 178 -12.83 36.14 -6.33
N ARG A 179 -14.02 36.06 -6.94
CA ARG A 179 -14.74 37.22 -7.48
C ARG A 179 -16.00 37.45 -6.67
N SER A 180 -16.18 38.65 -6.14
CA SER A 180 -17.40 39.06 -5.46
C SER A 180 -17.97 40.32 -6.10
N THR A 181 -19.26 40.30 -6.45
CA THR A 181 -19.97 41.43 -7.06
C THR A 181 -21.17 41.78 -6.19
N GLY A 182 -21.17 42.95 -5.57
CA GLY A 182 -22.32 43.50 -4.87
C GLY A 182 -23.20 44.28 -5.82
N GLU A 183 -24.51 44.04 -5.79
CA GLU A 183 -25.52 44.73 -6.58
C GLU A 183 -26.57 45.34 -5.65
N VAL A 184 -26.95 46.58 -5.91
CA VAL A 184 -28.16 47.19 -5.34
C VAL A 184 -29.20 47.29 -6.44
N ARG A 185 -30.40 46.78 -6.19
CA ARG A 185 -31.53 46.80 -7.12
C ARG A 185 -32.67 47.62 -6.54
N LEU A 186 -33.29 48.43 -7.38
CA LEU A 186 -34.53 49.15 -7.08
C LEU A 186 -35.54 48.74 -8.15
N ASP A 187 -36.69 48.20 -7.74
CA ASP A 187 -37.75 47.72 -8.64
C ASP A 187 -37.22 46.77 -9.72
N ASN A 188 -36.35 45.83 -9.31
CA ASN A 188 -35.69 44.84 -10.18
C ASN A 188 -34.68 45.42 -11.19
N ARG A 189 -34.35 46.71 -11.12
CA ARG A 189 -33.28 47.34 -11.91
C ARG A 189 -32.02 47.54 -11.06
N THR A 190 -30.87 47.08 -11.55
CA THR A 190 -29.58 47.34 -10.88
C THR A 190 -29.23 48.83 -10.95
N VAL A 191 -29.12 49.47 -9.79
CA VAL A 191 -28.81 50.90 -9.63
C VAL A 191 -27.35 51.16 -9.25
N ALA A 192 -26.68 50.19 -8.63
CA ALA A 192 -25.23 50.22 -8.43
C ALA A 192 -24.64 48.80 -8.42
N THR A 193 -23.40 48.69 -8.89
CA THR A 193 -22.64 47.44 -8.90
C THR A 193 -21.20 47.72 -8.45
N ARG A 194 -20.67 46.89 -7.55
CA ARG A 194 -19.26 46.91 -7.17
C ARG A 194 -18.66 45.52 -7.31
N ARG A 195 -17.52 45.41 -7.97
CA ARG A 195 -16.78 44.16 -8.16
C ARG A 195 -15.46 44.19 -7.39
N ILE A 196 -15.18 43.12 -6.67
CA ILE A 196 -13.92 42.84 -6.00
C ILE A 196 -13.36 41.54 -6.58
N VAL A 197 -12.10 41.56 -7.00
CA VAL A 197 -11.37 40.37 -7.45
C VAL A 197 -10.16 40.20 -6.55
N GLN A 198 -10.10 39.09 -5.83
CA GLN A 198 -8.97 38.73 -5.01
C GLN A 198 -8.23 37.57 -5.66
N GLN A 199 -6.97 37.80 -6.05
CA GLN A 199 -6.07 36.73 -6.46
C GLN A 199 -5.64 35.97 -5.21
N VAL A 200 -5.80 34.65 -5.22
CA VAL A 200 -5.33 33.78 -4.14
C VAL A 200 -4.09 33.06 -4.66
N SER A 201 -2.92 33.56 -4.29
CA SER A 201 -1.66 32.92 -4.68
C SER A 201 -1.40 31.74 -3.76
N GLY A 202 -1.38 30.53 -4.32
CA GLY A 202 -0.88 29.35 -3.65
C GLY A 202 -1.64 28.08 -4.04
N THR A 203 -1.02 26.97 -3.73
CA THR A 203 -1.54 25.64 -4.01
C THR A 203 -1.76 24.92 -2.69
N ASN A 204 -2.72 23.99 -2.69
CA ASN A 204 -2.96 23.10 -1.59
C ASN A 204 -2.66 21.67 -2.03
N THR A 205 -1.91 20.94 -1.21
CA THR A 205 -1.51 19.57 -1.54
C THR A 205 -2.11 18.60 -0.54
N LEU A 206 -2.85 17.62 -1.06
CA LEU A 206 -3.29 16.43 -0.36
C LEU A 206 -2.28 15.31 -0.61
N SER A 207 -1.55 14.94 0.42
CA SER A 207 -0.63 13.80 0.37
C SER A 207 -1.26 12.60 1.07
N ILE A 208 -1.53 11.55 0.30
CA ILE A 208 -2.02 10.26 0.78
C ILE A 208 -0.84 9.29 0.81
N PHE A 209 -0.55 8.74 1.98
CA PHE A 209 0.48 7.72 2.16
C PHE A 209 -0.16 6.35 2.41
N VAL A 210 0.13 5.38 1.54
CA VAL A 210 -0.30 3.99 1.70
C VAL A 210 0.76 3.24 2.49
N PRO A 211 0.49 2.83 3.73
CA PRO A 211 1.52 2.20 4.52
C PRO A 211 1.88 0.81 3.99
N SER A 212 3.18 0.54 3.87
CA SER A 212 3.71 -0.80 3.65
C SER A 212 4.01 -1.46 4.99
N PHE A 213 3.96 -2.79 5.05
CA PHE A 213 4.47 -3.54 6.21
C PHE A 213 5.93 -3.24 6.52
N ALA A 214 6.71 -2.88 5.51
CA ALA A 214 8.10 -2.48 5.67
C ALA A 214 8.26 -1.28 6.64
N ARG A 215 7.24 -0.42 6.80
CA ARG A 215 7.29 0.72 7.76
C ARG A 215 7.50 0.26 9.20
N ASN A 216 7.07 -0.95 9.52
CA ASN A 216 7.24 -1.51 10.84
C ASN A 216 8.62 -2.17 10.87
N PHE A 217 9.48 -1.66 11.74
CA PHE A 217 10.74 -2.31 12.06
C PHE A 217 10.49 -3.70 12.68
N VAL A 218 9.55 -3.79 13.62
CA VAL A 218 9.07 -5.06 14.16
C VAL A 218 7.54 -5.06 14.15
N PHE A 219 6.94 -6.04 13.49
CA PHE A 219 5.51 -6.31 13.54
C PHE A 219 5.28 -7.74 14.05
N ARG A 220 4.50 -7.88 15.13
CA ARG A 220 4.06 -9.20 15.62
C ARG A 220 2.55 -9.29 15.58
N ASN A 221 2.02 -10.25 14.83
CA ASN A 221 0.59 -10.53 14.90
C ASN A 221 0.24 -11.15 16.27
N GLU A 222 1.00 -12.15 16.69
CA GLU A 222 0.86 -12.84 17.98
C GLU A 222 2.09 -12.64 18.86
N THR A 223 1.85 -12.34 20.13
CA THR A 223 2.86 -12.13 21.18
C THR A 223 2.95 -13.32 22.14
N THR A 224 2.58 -14.50 21.66
CA THR A 224 2.72 -15.78 22.35
C THR A 224 3.67 -16.68 21.58
N SER A 225 4.31 -17.64 22.24
CA SER A 225 5.13 -18.67 21.61
C SER A 225 4.24 -19.73 20.99
N THR A 226 4.84 -20.64 20.22
CA THR A 226 4.12 -21.82 19.77
C THR A 226 3.59 -22.64 20.93
N SER A 227 4.20 -22.68 22.12
CA SER A 227 3.60 -23.35 23.29
C SER A 227 2.44 -22.56 23.93
N GLY A 228 2.20 -21.32 23.48
CA GLY A 228 1.23 -20.39 24.07
C GLY A 228 1.81 -19.53 25.18
N ASP A 229 3.11 -19.68 25.47
CA ASP A 229 3.78 -18.90 26.50
C ASP A 229 3.89 -17.45 26.06
N PRO A 230 3.68 -16.47 26.95
CA PRO A 230 3.85 -15.07 26.60
C PRO A 230 5.27 -14.79 26.12
N LEU A 231 5.41 -14.26 24.90
CA LEU A 231 6.68 -13.74 24.41
C LEU A 231 6.81 -12.29 24.86
N SER A 232 7.88 -12.02 25.58
CA SER A 232 8.16 -10.68 26.10
C SER A 232 9.26 -10.01 25.29
N PHE A 233 9.13 -8.70 25.11
CA PHE A 233 10.25 -7.83 24.82
C PHE A 233 11.16 -7.84 26.07
N GLY A 234 12.35 -8.40 25.89
CA GLY A 234 13.26 -8.73 26.99
C GLY A 234 14.10 -7.54 27.42
N ALA A 235 14.60 -7.60 28.65
CA ALA A 235 15.61 -6.65 29.13
C ALA A 235 16.84 -6.67 28.21
N ASP A 236 17.41 -5.50 27.95
CA ASP A 236 18.55 -5.27 27.05
C ASP A 236 18.27 -5.43 25.55
N GLU A 237 17.04 -5.74 25.14
CA GLU A 237 16.67 -5.64 23.73
C GLU A 237 16.50 -4.15 23.35
N VAL A 238 17.17 -3.72 22.29
CA VAL A 238 17.04 -2.36 21.74
C VAL A 238 16.32 -2.44 20.40
N PHE A 239 15.25 -1.69 20.27
CA PHE A 239 14.45 -1.57 19.07
C PHE A 239 14.58 -0.17 18.50
N ASP A 240 15.48 -0.03 17.52
CA ASP A 240 15.76 1.25 16.87
C ASP A 240 14.89 1.49 15.64
N GLY A 241 13.57 1.56 15.84
CA GLY A 241 12.58 1.75 14.77
C GLY A 241 11.14 1.44 15.19
N PRO A 242 10.14 1.67 14.31
CA PRO A 242 8.73 1.54 14.65
C PRO A 242 8.32 0.10 14.98
N VAL A 243 7.68 -0.12 16.13
CA VAL A 243 7.21 -1.44 16.55
C VAL A 243 5.69 -1.48 16.62
N HIS A 244 5.09 -2.55 16.11
CA HIS A 244 3.64 -2.78 16.18
C HIS A 244 3.32 -4.20 16.67
N THR A 245 2.25 -4.33 17.44
CA THR A 245 1.71 -5.62 17.87
C THR A 245 0.18 -5.68 17.72
N ASN A 246 -0.36 -6.72 17.09
CA ASN A 246 -1.82 -6.89 17.03
C ASN A 246 -2.37 -7.40 18.38
N THR A 247 -1.66 -8.30 19.05
CA THR A 247 -2.04 -8.81 20.36
C THR A 247 -1.32 -8.11 21.51
N ARG A 248 -1.78 -8.40 22.74
CA ARG A 248 -1.25 -7.83 23.98
C ARG A 248 0.28 -7.95 24.05
N PRO A 249 1.04 -6.85 24.03
CA PRO A 249 2.48 -6.93 24.20
C PRO A 249 2.84 -7.30 25.64
N ASN A 250 3.92 -8.06 25.79
CA ASN A 250 4.52 -8.37 27.08
C ASN A 250 5.91 -7.75 27.13
N PHE A 251 6.26 -7.13 28.24
CA PHE A 251 7.55 -6.51 28.50
C PHE A 251 8.15 -7.14 29.75
N SER A 252 9.44 -7.47 29.71
CA SER A 252 10.15 -8.07 30.83
C SER A 252 11.37 -7.23 31.18
N ALA A 253 11.44 -6.77 32.42
CA ALA A 253 12.60 -6.11 32.99
C ALA A 253 13.38 -7.06 33.91
N SER A 254 14.69 -6.84 34.05
CA SER A 254 15.54 -7.59 34.98
C SER A 254 16.63 -6.69 35.53
N SER A 255 16.70 -6.58 36.86
CA SER A 255 17.78 -5.87 37.56
C SER A 255 17.95 -4.41 37.11
N GLY A 256 16.84 -3.69 36.93
CA GLY A 256 16.83 -2.29 36.48
C GLY A 256 17.09 -2.07 34.99
N ARG A 257 17.18 -3.15 34.20
CA ARG A 257 17.28 -3.15 32.74
C ARG A 257 15.92 -3.44 32.13
N THR A 258 15.55 -2.70 31.08
CA THR A 258 14.29 -2.83 30.35
C THR A 258 14.59 -3.04 28.86
N PRO A 259 13.66 -3.56 28.04
CA PRO A 259 13.70 -3.30 26.60
C PRO A 259 13.71 -1.79 26.36
N THR A 260 14.27 -1.36 25.23
CA THR A 260 14.36 0.05 24.84
C THR A 260 13.78 0.24 23.44
N PHE A 261 12.83 1.16 23.28
CA PHE A 261 12.23 1.55 22.01
C PHE A 261 12.56 3.02 21.74
N THR A 262 13.29 3.28 20.65
CA THR A 262 13.74 4.64 20.29
C THR A 262 12.74 5.38 19.40
N SER A 263 11.77 4.66 18.85
CA SER A 263 10.77 5.15 17.91
C SER A 263 9.35 4.81 18.38
N GLU A 264 8.39 4.97 17.49
CA GLU A 264 6.97 4.72 17.77
C GLU A 264 6.73 3.24 18.15
N PHE A 265 5.99 3.02 19.24
CA PHE A 265 5.44 1.72 19.59
C PHE A 265 3.92 1.79 19.53
N THR A 266 3.30 0.87 18.78
CA THR A 266 1.85 0.80 18.62
C THR A 266 1.31 -0.58 18.97
N SER A 267 0.08 -0.64 19.45
CA SER A 267 -0.62 -1.91 19.66
C SER A 267 -2.13 -1.77 19.48
N CYS A 268 -2.74 -2.74 18.81
CA CYS A 268 -4.20 -2.89 18.74
C CYS A 268 -4.78 -3.37 20.10
N ALA A 269 -3.95 -3.93 20.98
CA ALA A 269 -4.42 -4.39 22.27
C ALA A 269 -4.63 -3.26 23.27
N LYS A 270 -5.72 -3.35 24.04
CA LYS A 270 -6.07 -2.41 25.13
C LYS A 270 -5.25 -2.54 26.39
N SER A 271 -4.31 -3.47 26.40
CA SER A 271 -3.55 -3.80 27.60
C SER A 271 -2.15 -4.23 27.24
N ALA A 272 -1.25 -4.12 28.20
CA ALA A 272 0.13 -4.56 28.11
C ALA A 272 0.53 -5.26 29.41
N ARG A 273 1.39 -6.27 29.30
CA ARG A 273 1.93 -6.99 30.47
C ARG A 273 3.33 -6.47 30.79
N PHE A 274 3.59 -6.09 32.04
CA PHE A 274 4.91 -5.65 32.51
C PHE A 274 5.40 -6.55 33.63
N SER A 275 6.43 -7.34 33.38
CA SER A 275 7.03 -8.25 34.38
C SER A 275 8.38 -7.70 34.84
N GLY A 276 8.63 -7.65 36.15
CA GLY A 276 9.90 -7.18 36.72
C GLY A 276 10.09 -5.66 36.76
N TYR A 277 9.06 -4.88 36.41
CA TYR A 277 9.05 -3.42 36.49
C TYR A 277 8.69 -2.96 37.91
N SER A 278 9.40 -1.97 38.45
CA SER A 278 9.14 -1.48 39.80
C SER A 278 7.85 -0.67 39.86
N GLY A 279 6.97 -1.01 40.80
CA GLY A 279 5.72 -0.27 41.06
C GLY A 279 4.62 -0.44 40.01
N LEU A 280 4.78 -1.35 39.04
CA LEU A 280 3.73 -1.68 38.06
C LEU A 280 3.06 -3.01 38.39
N THR A 281 1.75 -3.09 38.14
CA THR A 281 1.03 -4.37 38.11
C THR A 281 1.49 -5.19 36.92
N SER A 282 1.40 -6.52 37.06
CA SER A 282 1.77 -7.42 35.96
C SER A 282 0.96 -7.17 34.68
N LEU A 283 -0.27 -6.67 34.79
CA LEU A 283 -1.14 -6.28 33.68
C LEU A 283 -1.57 -4.81 33.86
N VAL A 284 -1.40 -4.01 32.81
CA VAL A 284 -1.80 -2.60 32.75
C VAL A 284 -2.83 -2.43 31.64
N THR A 285 -3.94 -1.77 31.96
CA THR A 285 -5.07 -1.49 31.05
C THR A 285 -5.34 0.00 30.88
N THR A 286 -4.66 0.84 31.66
CA THR A 286 -4.82 2.29 31.67
C THR A 286 -3.45 2.92 31.45
N PHE A 287 -3.33 3.75 30.42
CA PHE A 287 -2.09 4.39 29.99
C PHE A 287 -2.21 5.91 30.16
N ASP A 288 -2.01 6.39 31.39
CA ASP A 288 -2.12 7.79 31.77
C ASP A 288 -0.74 8.44 32.03
N ASP A 289 -0.73 9.72 32.41
CA ASP A 289 0.50 10.43 32.73
C ASP A 289 1.29 9.78 33.88
N THR A 290 0.61 9.11 34.82
CA THR A 290 1.27 8.44 35.96
C THR A 290 2.03 7.22 35.47
N PHE A 291 1.45 6.45 34.55
CA PHE A 291 2.13 5.36 33.86
C PHE A 291 3.38 5.86 33.12
N PHE A 292 3.26 6.94 32.33
CA PHE A 292 4.38 7.50 31.56
C PHE A 292 5.44 8.21 32.43
N ASN A 293 5.11 8.57 33.66
CA ASN A 293 6.06 9.13 34.63
C ASN A 293 6.86 8.06 35.37
N ASN A 294 6.53 6.78 35.24
CA ASN A 294 7.33 5.70 35.81
C ASN A 294 8.74 5.67 35.17
N PRO A 295 9.84 5.65 35.97
CA PRO A 295 11.20 5.69 35.45
C PRO A 295 11.56 4.50 34.55
N ASP A 296 11.04 3.31 34.83
CA ASP A 296 11.27 2.11 34.00
C ASP A 296 10.51 2.22 32.67
N ILE A 297 9.34 2.84 32.65
CA ILE A 297 8.59 3.13 31.41
C ILE A 297 9.31 4.17 30.56
N ARG A 298 9.86 5.22 31.17
CA ARG A 298 10.69 6.22 30.46
C ARG A 298 11.98 5.65 29.90
N ARG A 299 12.57 4.64 30.57
CA ARG A 299 13.70 3.87 30.02
C ARG A 299 13.25 2.97 28.87
N THR A 300 12.03 2.45 28.96
CA THR A 300 11.47 1.58 27.92
C THR A 300 11.13 2.33 26.65
N PHE A 301 10.47 3.49 26.76
CA PHE A 301 10.08 4.31 25.62
C PHE A 301 10.85 5.63 25.69
N THR A 302 11.99 5.69 24.99
CA THR A 302 12.95 6.78 25.17
C THR A 302 12.62 8.02 24.36
N ASN A 303 11.65 7.94 23.44
CA ASN A 303 11.22 9.08 22.63
C ASN A 303 10.06 9.82 23.32
N PRO A 304 10.30 10.97 23.97
CA PRO A 304 9.24 11.70 24.67
C PRO A 304 8.22 12.35 23.73
N LEU A 305 8.56 12.53 22.44
CA LEU A 305 7.68 13.13 21.45
C LEU A 305 6.67 12.13 20.87
N LEU A 306 6.94 10.83 21.04
CA LEU A 306 6.13 9.74 20.52
C LEU A 306 5.84 8.74 21.66
N PRO A 307 4.95 9.09 22.61
CA PRO A 307 4.53 8.13 23.62
C PRO A 307 3.93 6.89 22.93
N PRO A 308 4.11 5.69 23.49
CA PRO A 308 3.56 4.48 22.91
C PRO A 308 2.04 4.57 22.86
N ARG A 309 1.46 4.11 21.75
CA ARG A 309 0.02 4.17 21.49
C ARG A 309 -0.58 2.78 21.65
N PHE A 310 -1.36 2.60 22.71
CA PHE A 310 -2.13 1.37 22.96
C PHE A 310 -3.62 1.65 22.71
N ASP A 311 -4.35 0.72 22.09
CA ASP A 311 -5.79 0.84 21.73
C ASP A 311 -6.15 1.99 20.78
N LEU A 312 -5.17 2.57 20.07
CA LEU A 312 -5.39 3.68 19.14
C LEU A 312 -5.23 3.29 17.68
N GLU A 313 -4.64 2.13 17.41
CA GLU A 313 -4.38 1.65 16.05
C GLU A 313 -5.18 0.38 15.77
N ASP A 314 -5.73 0.28 14.56
CA ASP A 314 -6.42 -0.93 14.12
C ASP A 314 -5.45 -2.11 14.03
N CYS A 315 -5.96 -3.30 14.34
CA CYS A 315 -5.23 -4.55 14.09
C CYS A 315 -4.93 -4.70 12.59
N ILE A 316 -3.66 -4.91 12.25
CA ILE A 316 -3.20 -5.02 10.87
C ILE A 316 -3.24 -6.50 10.46
N ALA A 317 -4.19 -6.91 9.63
CA ALA A 317 -4.28 -8.31 9.21
C ALA A 317 -3.06 -8.73 8.37
N LEU A 318 -2.45 -9.88 8.65
CA LEU A 318 -1.34 -10.35 7.80
C LEU A 318 -1.85 -10.90 6.45
N PRO A 319 -1.03 -10.83 5.39
CA PRO A 319 -1.29 -11.53 4.13
C PRO A 319 -1.53 -13.01 4.37
N THR A 320 -2.61 -13.54 3.79
CA THR A 320 -3.06 -14.93 4.00
C THR A 320 -2.46 -15.93 3.03
N ASN A 321 -1.84 -15.47 1.94
CA ASN A 321 -1.20 -16.29 0.92
C ASN A 321 -0.14 -15.49 0.14
N SER A 322 0.63 -16.17 -0.70
CA SER A 322 1.65 -15.55 -1.57
C SER A 322 1.24 -15.37 -3.04
N ASN A 323 -0.06 -15.42 -3.36
CA ASN A 323 -0.51 -15.45 -4.76
C ASN A 323 -0.11 -14.19 -5.55
N ASN A 324 -0.06 -13.04 -4.88
CA ASN A 324 0.37 -11.77 -5.45
C ASN A 324 1.86 -11.82 -5.89
N GLN A 325 2.73 -12.39 -5.04
CA GLN A 325 4.14 -12.61 -5.37
C GLN A 325 4.30 -13.70 -6.44
N LYS A 326 3.46 -14.74 -6.38
CA LYS A 326 3.40 -15.78 -7.41
C LYS A 326 3.14 -15.12 -8.75
N ARG A 327 2.07 -14.34 -8.91
CA ARG A 327 1.73 -13.62 -10.16
C ARG A 327 2.78 -12.63 -10.61
N ALA A 328 3.38 -11.88 -9.69
CA ALA A 328 4.48 -10.96 -10.02
C ALA A 328 5.66 -11.70 -10.69
N SER A 329 5.95 -12.95 -10.30
CA SER A 329 7.01 -13.75 -10.96
C SER A 329 6.70 -14.07 -12.43
N PHE A 330 5.44 -13.98 -12.85
CA PHE A 330 5.00 -14.14 -14.24
C PHE A 330 4.86 -12.81 -14.99
N GLY A 331 5.16 -11.67 -14.34
CA GLY A 331 4.86 -10.35 -14.89
C GLY A 331 3.36 -10.01 -14.92
N GLY A 332 2.54 -10.80 -14.21
CA GLY A 332 1.11 -10.56 -14.06
C GLY A 332 0.80 -9.47 -13.03
N ASP A 333 -0.47 -9.08 -12.95
CA ASP A 333 -0.93 -8.08 -11.99
C ASP A 333 -0.76 -8.62 -10.55
N PRO A 334 0.09 -8.00 -9.70
CA PRO A 334 0.25 -8.42 -8.30
C PRO A 334 -1.01 -8.17 -7.45
N LYS A 335 -2.08 -7.60 -8.00
CA LYS A 335 -3.36 -7.40 -7.31
C LYS A 335 -4.29 -8.61 -7.39
N ASP A 336 -4.07 -9.51 -8.35
CA ASP A 336 -4.93 -10.68 -8.52
C ASP A 336 -4.58 -11.75 -7.48
N LYS A 337 -5.37 -11.80 -6.42
CA LYS A 337 -5.17 -12.72 -5.29
C LYS A 337 -5.57 -14.16 -5.58
N ARG A 338 -6.11 -14.46 -6.77
CA ARG A 338 -6.44 -15.84 -7.14
C ARG A 338 -5.14 -16.61 -7.29
N ASP A 339 -5.14 -17.86 -6.85
CA ASP A 339 -4.03 -18.76 -7.16
C ASP A 339 -3.90 -18.91 -8.69
N LEU A 340 -2.66 -19.06 -9.16
CA LEU A 340 -2.37 -19.34 -10.55
C LEU A 340 -2.54 -20.84 -10.80
N THR A 341 -3.44 -21.16 -11.73
CA THR A 341 -3.62 -22.52 -12.22
C THR A 341 -2.39 -22.99 -13.00
N ASP A 342 -2.12 -24.30 -13.01
CA ASP A 342 -1.04 -24.87 -13.83
C ASP A 342 -1.18 -24.49 -15.32
N ALA A 343 -2.41 -24.34 -15.81
CA ALA A 343 -2.69 -23.90 -17.18
C ALA A 343 -2.30 -22.43 -17.43
N GLU A 344 -2.60 -21.52 -16.50
CA GLU A 344 -2.15 -20.12 -16.59
C GLU A 344 -0.62 -20.05 -16.54
N MET A 345 0.02 -20.84 -15.66
CA MET A 345 1.49 -20.90 -15.56
C MET A 345 2.13 -21.44 -16.84
N GLN A 346 1.61 -22.53 -17.39
CA GLN A 346 2.06 -23.09 -18.65
C GLN A 346 1.92 -22.08 -19.80
N THR A 347 0.78 -21.39 -19.87
CA THR A 347 0.54 -20.34 -20.89
C THR A 347 1.55 -19.20 -20.76
N ALA A 348 1.81 -18.72 -19.55
CA ALA A 348 2.75 -17.63 -19.31
C ALA A 348 4.20 -17.96 -19.72
N TRP A 349 4.59 -19.25 -19.71
CA TRP A 349 5.91 -19.71 -20.14
C TRP A 349 5.95 -20.28 -21.57
N GLY A 350 4.82 -20.28 -22.28
CA GLY A 350 4.73 -20.95 -23.59
C GLY A 350 5.01 -22.46 -23.49
N LEU A 351 4.76 -23.08 -22.34
CA LEU A 351 4.88 -24.52 -22.13
C LEU A 351 3.58 -25.18 -22.61
N LYS A 352 3.70 -26.16 -23.51
CA LYS A 352 2.61 -27.10 -23.81
C LYS A 352 2.98 -28.44 -23.20
N ILE A 353 2.79 -28.56 -21.89
CA ILE A 353 2.95 -29.85 -21.22
C ILE A 353 1.58 -30.53 -21.27
N THR A 354 1.49 -31.56 -22.08
CA THR A 354 0.25 -32.28 -22.30
C THR A 354 0.39 -33.66 -21.68
N GLN A 355 -0.34 -33.92 -20.58
CA GLN A 355 -0.41 -35.25 -20.01
C GLN A 355 -1.62 -35.96 -20.60
N THR A 356 -1.36 -37.06 -21.29
CA THR A 356 -2.41 -37.92 -21.83
C THR A 356 -2.63 -39.04 -20.83
N THR A 357 -3.75 -38.96 -20.09
CA THR A 357 -4.17 -40.03 -19.17
C THR A 357 -5.16 -40.91 -19.91
N THR A 358 -4.77 -42.16 -20.14
CA THR A 358 -5.64 -43.16 -20.73
C THR A 358 -6.30 -43.96 -19.62
N THR A 359 -7.57 -43.68 -19.35
CA THR A 359 -8.36 -44.44 -18.37
C THR A 359 -9.12 -45.52 -19.11
N THR A 360 -8.74 -46.77 -18.84
CA THR A 360 -9.46 -47.93 -19.36
C THR A 360 -10.50 -48.36 -18.32
N ARG A 361 -11.78 -48.08 -18.58
CA ARG A 361 -12.88 -48.59 -17.77
C ARG A 361 -13.49 -49.81 -18.46
N THR A 362 -13.65 -50.86 -17.68
CA THR A 362 -14.40 -52.03 -18.13
C THR A 362 -15.84 -51.85 -17.70
N GLU A 363 -16.75 -51.66 -18.66
CA GLU A 363 -18.18 -51.60 -18.41
C GLU A 363 -18.83 -52.89 -18.85
N THR A 364 -19.56 -53.49 -17.91
CA THR A 364 -20.30 -54.71 -18.11
C THR A 364 -21.71 -54.35 -18.53
N VAL A 365 -22.00 -54.41 -19.83
CA VAL A 365 -23.30 -54.01 -20.38
C VAL A 365 -24.12 -55.27 -20.68
N ARG A 366 -25.38 -55.30 -20.23
CA ARG A 366 -26.33 -56.33 -20.68
C ARG A 366 -26.78 -55.97 -22.09
N VAL A 367 -26.42 -56.80 -23.05
CA VAL A 367 -26.89 -56.67 -24.42
C VAL A 367 -27.85 -57.82 -24.73
N PRO A 368 -28.91 -57.56 -25.51
CA PRO A 368 -29.81 -58.62 -25.95
C PRO A 368 -28.99 -59.61 -26.79
N ALA A 369 -29.10 -60.90 -26.49
CA ALA A 369 -28.46 -61.93 -27.31
C ALA A 369 -29.03 -61.80 -28.74
N SER A 370 -28.15 -61.54 -29.72
CA SER A 370 -28.55 -61.39 -31.12
C SER A 370 -29.42 -62.59 -31.57
N PRO A 371 -30.49 -62.37 -32.35
CA PRO A 371 -31.39 -63.44 -32.71
C PRO A 371 -30.70 -64.38 -33.69
N LEU A 372 -30.27 -65.56 -33.21
CA LEU A 372 -30.30 -66.72 -34.08
C LEU A 372 -31.79 -67.06 -34.25
N PRO A 373 -32.36 -67.02 -35.48
CA PRO A 373 -33.82 -66.92 -35.67
C PRO A 373 -34.71 -68.10 -35.24
N TRP A 374 -34.24 -69.09 -34.46
CA TRP A 374 -34.90 -70.41 -34.44
C TRP A 374 -35.09 -71.09 -33.07
N TYR A 375 -34.73 -70.50 -31.92
CA TYR A 375 -34.77 -71.24 -30.63
C TYR A 375 -35.42 -70.57 -29.41
N CYS A 376 -36.18 -69.48 -29.54
CA CYS A 376 -36.91 -68.87 -28.41
C CYS A 376 -38.43 -69.05 -28.46
N HIS A 377 -38.93 -70.10 -29.12
CA HIS A 377 -40.34 -70.50 -29.05
C HIS A 377 -40.49 -71.83 -28.32
N PHE A 378 -41.57 -71.94 -27.52
CA PHE A 378 -41.93 -72.95 -26.53
C PHE A 378 -41.32 -72.68 -25.14
N SER A 379 -42.03 -72.12 -24.18
CA SER A 379 -43.25 -72.72 -23.61
C SER A 379 -44.11 -71.69 -22.86
N PHE A 380 -45.42 -71.91 -22.95
CA PHE A 380 -46.48 -71.27 -22.18
C PHE A 380 -46.37 -71.70 -20.69
N TRP A 381 -46.52 -70.73 -19.78
CA TRP A 381 -46.55 -70.83 -18.30
C TRP A 381 -45.20 -70.86 -17.55
N ALA A 382 -45.11 -69.96 -16.57
CA ALA A 382 -44.01 -69.67 -15.62
C ALA A 382 -42.85 -68.78 -16.14
N HIS A 383 -42.48 -67.80 -15.31
CA HIS A 383 -41.45 -66.78 -15.54
C HIS A 383 -40.19 -67.32 -16.22
N LEU A 384 -40.01 -66.99 -17.50
CA LEU A 384 -38.77 -67.29 -18.20
C LEU A 384 -37.73 -66.21 -17.86
N PRO A 385 -36.48 -66.59 -17.54
CA PRO A 385 -35.40 -65.64 -17.32
C PRO A 385 -35.09 -64.95 -18.66
N GLU A 386 -35.16 -63.62 -18.68
CA GLU A 386 -34.79 -62.82 -19.84
C GLU A 386 -33.38 -63.21 -20.33
N CYS A 387 -33.26 -63.59 -21.62
CA CYS A 387 -32.00 -64.02 -22.24
C CYS A 387 -31.06 -62.83 -22.49
N TRP A 388 -30.49 -62.28 -21.42
CA TRP A 388 -29.41 -61.31 -21.51
C TRP A 388 -28.08 -62.04 -21.56
N ARG A 389 -27.20 -61.64 -22.48
CA ARG A 389 -25.78 -61.96 -22.35
C ARG A 389 -25.06 -60.75 -21.78
N THR A 390 -24.13 -61.01 -20.88
CA THR A 390 -23.28 -59.99 -20.31
C THR A 390 -22.09 -59.78 -21.24
N GLU A 391 -22.00 -58.63 -21.88
CA GLU A 391 -20.85 -58.29 -22.72
C GLU A 391 -19.98 -57.29 -21.97
N THR A 392 -18.73 -57.68 -21.76
CA THR A 392 -17.72 -56.83 -21.15
C THR A 392 -17.14 -55.94 -22.24
N ARG A 393 -17.47 -54.65 -22.22
CA ARG A 393 -16.87 -53.65 -23.12
C ARG A 393 -15.77 -52.90 -22.40
N THR A 394 -14.60 -52.89 -23.00
CA THR A 394 -13.48 -52.05 -22.57
C THR A 394 -13.64 -50.69 -23.24
N ILE A 395 -13.96 -49.66 -22.47
CA ILE A 395 -13.99 -48.27 -22.92
C ILE A 395 -12.65 -47.66 -22.54
N THR A 396 -11.90 -47.23 -23.55
CA THR A 396 -10.67 -46.47 -23.35
C THR A 396 -11.00 -45.00 -23.55
N GLU A 397 -11.05 -44.24 -22.45
CA GLU A 397 -11.21 -42.79 -22.49
C GLU A 397 -9.83 -42.15 -22.35
N THR A 398 -9.44 -41.40 -23.38
CA THR A 398 -8.18 -40.67 -23.39
C THR A 398 -8.48 -39.23 -23.02
N GLN A 399 -8.17 -38.84 -21.78
CA GLN A 399 -8.29 -37.45 -21.34
C GLN A 399 -6.93 -36.76 -21.46
N THR A 400 -6.91 -35.67 -22.21
CA THR A 400 -5.77 -34.78 -22.28
C THR A 400 -5.92 -33.69 -21.23
N VAL A 401 -5.12 -33.76 -20.17
CA VAL A 401 -5.07 -32.75 -19.10
C VAL A 401 -3.75 -31.98 -19.19
N PRO A 402 -3.72 -30.69 -18.81
CA PRO A 402 -2.45 -29.98 -18.63
C PRO A 402 -1.56 -30.80 -17.70
N GLY A 403 -0.34 -31.14 -18.14
CA GLY A 403 0.56 -31.96 -17.33
C GLY A 403 1.09 -31.19 -16.13
N VAL A 404 1.46 -31.90 -15.08
CA VAL A 404 2.07 -31.27 -13.90
C VAL A 404 3.40 -30.66 -14.30
N LEU A 405 3.64 -29.41 -13.91
CA LEU A 405 4.91 -28.73 -14.14
C LEU A 405 6.03 -29.44 -13.35
N PRO A 406 7.11 -29.91 -13.99
CA PRO A 406 8.20 -30.56 -13.28
C PRO A 406 8.96 -29.57 -12.39
N GLU A 407 9.67 -30.09 -11.39
CA GLU A 407 10.60 -29.29 -10.60
C GLU A 407 11.65 -28.62 -11.50
N GLY A 408 11.95 -27.36 -11.22
CA GLY A 408 12.89 -26.60 -12.05
C GLY A 408 12.78 -25.10 -11.88
N VAL A 409 13.71 -24.40 -12.53
CA VAL A 409 13.79 -22.94 -12.56
C VAL A 409 13.23 -22.41 -13.88
N TYR A 410 12.24 -21.53 -13.79
CA TYR A 410 11.50 -20.92 -14.88
C TYR A 410 11.61 -19.39 -14.81
N TYR A 411 11.49 -18.72 -15.95
CA TYR A 411 11.47 -17.26 -16.06
C TYR A 411 10.59 -16.85 -17.24
N SER A 412 9.86 -15.75 -17.12
CA SER A 412 8.79 -15.37 -18.07
C SER A 412 9.14 -14.17 -18.94
N ARG A 413 8.55 -14.14 -20.14
CA ARG A 413 8.55 -13.00 -21.06
C ARG A 413 7.45 -12.01 -20.65
N GLY A 414 7.62 -11.32 -19.52
CA GLY A 414 6.62 -10.34 -19.08
C GLY A 414 6.57 -9.15 -20.04
N ASP A 415 5.44 -8.92 -20.70
CA ASP A 415 5.16 -7.68 -21.46
C ASP A 415 4.19 -6.76 -20.72
N GLY A 416 3.71 -7.15 -19.53
CA GLY A 416 2.97 -6.29 -18.61
C GLY A 416 1.60 -5.82 -19.11
N ALA A 417 1.11 -6.27 -20.27
CA ALA A 417 -0.15 -5.78 -20.83
C ALA A 417 -0.84 -6.77 -21.77
N ASN A 418 -1.88 -7.45 -21.28
CA ASN A 418 -3.07 -7.95 -22.01
C ASN A 418 -2.93 -8.78 -23.31
N THR A 419 -1.74 -9.15 -23.78
CA THR A 419 -1.58 -10.05 -24.93
C THR A 419 -1.20 -11.46 -24.45
N PRO A 420 -2.07 -12.47 -24.61
CA PRO A 420 -1.69 -13.86 -24.36
C PRO A 420 -0.46 -14.19 -25.22
N ASN A 421 0.66 -14.51 -24.56
CA ASN A 421 1.92 -14.89 -25.19
C ASN A 421 1.68 -16.08 -26.15
N GLN A 422 1.55 -15.82 -27.45
CA GLN A 422 1.59 -16.87 -28.48
C GLN A 422 3.05 -17.23 -28.80
N ALA A 423 3.75 -17.82 -27.84
CA ALA A 423 5.03 -18.48 -28.11
C ALA A 423 4.75 -19.96 -28.42
N THR A 424 4.50 -20.28 -29.69
CA THR A 424 4.26 -21.67 -30.14
C THR A 424 5.54 -22.51 -30.25
N THR A 425 6.72 -21.96 -29.95
CA THR A 425 7.99 -22.70 -30.00
C THR A 425 8.89 -22.31 -28.84
N TRP A 426 9.11 -23.26 -27.92
CA TRP A 426 10.18 -23.18 -26.94
C TRP A 426 11.55 -23.34 -27.64
N ASN A 427 12.57 -22.69 -27.08
CA ASN A 427 14.02 -22.96 -27.17
C ASN A 427 15.00 -22.28 -28.15
N ASN A 428 14.61 -21.50 -29.17
CA ASN A 428 15.63 -20.94 -30.10
C ASN A 428 15.55 -19.43 -30.41
N ASP A 429 14.74 -18.64 -29.70
CA ASP A 429 14.65 -17.21 -30.00
C ASP A 429 15.56 -16.37 -29.07
N PRO A 430 16.68 -15.81 -29.55
CA PRO A 430 17.53 -14.90 -28.77
C PRO A 430 16.86 -13.54 -28.45
N SER A 431 15.63 -13.28 -28.92
CA SER A 431 14.87 -12.04 -28.69
C SER A 431 13.91 -12.07 -27.48
N VAL A 432 14.04 -13.04 -26.58
CA VAL A 432 13.17 -13.13 -25.40
C VAL A 432 13.47 -11.97 -24.43
N ASN A 433 12.43 -11.19 -24.13
CA ASN A 433 12.43 -10.03 -23.25
C ASN A 433 11.92 -10.44 -21.85
N ILE A 434 12.75 -10.46 -20.80
CA ILE A 434 12.24 -10.57 -19.42
C ILE A 434 11.55 -9.26 -19.08
N GLY A 435 10.24 -9.31 -18.82
CA GLY A 435 9.59 -8.35 -17.92
C GLY A 435 8.94 -8.98 -16.69
N GLY A 436 9.13 -10.29 -16.49
CA GLY A 436 8.69 -11.00 -15.30
C GLY A 436 9.81 -11.28 -14.30
N GLY A 437 9.53 -12.19 -13.36
CA GLY A 437 10.49 -12.64 -12.36
C GLY A 437 11.06 -14.03 -12.66
N ILE A 438 11.71 -14.60 -11.64
CA ILE A 438 12.17 -15.99 -11.59
C ILE A 438 11.15 -16.77 -10.77
N TYR A 439 10.66 -17.88 -11.33
CA TYR A 439 9.79 -18.82 -10.64
C TYR A 439 10.50 -20.16 -10.49
N VAL A 440 10.44 -20.77 -9.33
CA VAL A 440 11.06 -22.06 -9.05
C VAL A 440 9.99 -23.03 -8.58
N LYS A 441 9.82 -24.14 -9.29
CA LYS A 441 8.95 -25.24 -8.87
C LYS A 441 9.75 -26.21 -8.01
N GLY A 442 9.26 -26.51 -6.80
CA GLY A 442 9.90 -27.44 -5.87
C GLY A 442 10.91 -26.76 -4.95
N ASP A 443 11.59 -27.59 -4.15
CA ASP A 443 12.55 -27.13 -3.15
C ASP A 443 13.85 -26.63 -3.80
N VAL A 444 14.44 -25.62 -3.17
CA VAL A 444 15.74 -25.05 -3.52
C VAL A 444 16.75 -25.47 -2.47
N ASP A 445 17.78 -26.21 -2.89
CA ASP A 445 18.87 -26.62 -2.02
C ASP A 445 19.76 -25.44 -1.65
N GLU A 446 20.00 -24.53 -2.59
CA GLU A 446 20.80 -23.31 -2.40
C GLU A 446 20.25 -22.15 -3.24
N LEU A 447 19.96 -21.03 -2.59
CA LEU A 447 19.74 -19.71 -3.18
C LEU A 447 20.88 -18.79 -2.72
N ARG A 448 21.79 -18.50 -3.64
CA ARG A 448 22.94 -17.64 -3.38
C ARG A 448 22.79 -16.31 -4.09
N LEU A 449 22.86 -15.22 -3.34
CA LEU A 449 22.93 -13.85 -3.84
C LEU A 449 24.38 -13.38 -3.79
N SER A 450 24.84 -12.67 -4.82
CA SER A 450 26.18 -12.11 -4.84
C SER A 450 26.28 -10.94 -5.83
N THR A 451 27.42 -10.26 -5.83
CA THR A 451 27.73 -9.27 -6.87
C THR A 451 28.96 -9.65 -7.70
N SER A 452 28.96 -9.26 -8.97
CA SER A 452 30.09 -9.42 -9.89
C SER A 452 30.28 -8.12 -10.65
N SER A 453 31.43 -7.47 -10.49
CA SER A 453 31.71 -6.15 -11.09
C SER A 453 30.60 -5.10 -10.83
N GLY A 454 30.04 -5.09 -9.62
CA GLY A 454 28.97 -4.17 -9.21
C GLY A 454 27.57 -4.51 -9.76
N ARG A 455 27.40 -5.68 -10.38
CA ARG A 455 26.12 -6.16 -10.93
C ARG A 455 25.60 -7.36 -10.16
N GLN A 456 24.29 -7.58 -10.23
CA GLN A 456 23.66 -8.65 -9.49
C GLN A 456 23.94 -10.02 -10.09
N VAL A 457 24.23 -10.99 -9.23
CA VAL A 457 24.26 -12.41 -9.54
C VAL A 457 23.30 -13.15 -8.61
N ILE A 458 22.51 -14.06 -9.19
CA ILE A 458 21.57 -14.93 -8.48
C ILE A 458 21.87 -16.35 -8.91
N ARG A 459 22.18 -17.24 -7.96
CA ARG A 459 22.42 -18.66 -8.22
C ARG A 459 21.41 -19.51 -7.46
N LEU A 460 20.77 -20.43 -8.17
CA LEU A 460 19.78 -21.36 -7.66
C LEU A 460 20.25 -22.79 -7.92
N ARG A 461 20.24 -23.64 -6.90
CA ARG A 461 20.55 -25.07 -7.01
C ARG A 461 19.35 -25.91 -6.60
N GLN A 462 18.95 -26.83 -7.48
CA GLN A 462 17.94 -27.85 -7.23
C GLN A 462 18.53 -29.22 -7.60
N GLY A 463 18.74 -30.07 -6.60
CA GLY A 463 19.50 -31.30 -6.71
C GLY A 463 20.92 -31.04 -7.23
N SER A 464 21.27 -31.67 -8.35
CA SER A 464 22.54 -31.48 -9.04
C SER A 464 22.55 -30.30 -10.01
N THR A 465 21.39 -29.72 -10.34
CA THR A 465 21.27 -28.66 -11.35
C THR A 465 21.49 -27.30 -10.70
N THR A 466 22.42 -26.52 -11.25
CA THR A 466 22.62 -25.11 -10.89
C THR A 466 22.19 -24.22 -12.04
N THR A 467 21.37 -23.21 -11.74
CA THR A 467 21.01 -22.12 -12.65
C THR A 467 21.53 -20.79 -12.09
N THR A 468 22.32 -20.06 -12.87
CA THR A 468 22.91 -18.77 -12.51
C THR A 468 22.40 -17.68 -13.43
N PHE A 469 21.87 -16.60 -12.86
CA PHE A 469 21.48 -15.37 -13.53
C PHE A 469 22.52 -14.29 -13.19
N GLU A 470 23.12 -13.69 -14.20
CA GLU A 470 24.14 -12.64 -14.07
C GLU A 470 23.73 -11.43 -14.88
N GLU A 471 23.59 -10.28 -14.23
CA GLU A 471 23.25 -9.03 -14.89
C GLU A 471 24.44 -8.48 -15.70
N ASN A 472 24.15 -8.02 -16.92
CA ASN A 472 25.11 -7.45 -17.86
C ASN A 472 25.08 -5.91 -17.83
N ALA A 473 26.04 -5.27 -18.49
CA ALA A 473 26.24 -3.81 -18.46
C ALA A 473 25.05 -3.02 -18.98
N ASN A 474 24.37 -3.60 -19.96
CA ASN A 474 23.22 -3.03 -20.65
C ASN A 474 21.89 -3.35 -19.96
N GLY A 475 21.92 -3.94 -18.74
CA GLY A 475 20.73 -4.37 -18.01
C GLY A 475 20.12 -5.70 -18.49
N SER A 476 20.67 -6.32 -19.54
CA SER A 476 20.29 -7.69 -19.94
C SER A 476 20.83 -8.71 -18.94
N TRP A 477 20.35 -9.95 -18.99
CA TRP A 477 20.75 -11.01 -18.07
C TRP A 477 21.32 -12.21 -18.80
N THR A 478 22.46 -12.70 -18.35
CA THR A 478 23.03 -13.97 -18.79
C THR A 478 22.57 -15.08 -17.86
N VAL A 479 21.90 -16.11 -18.40
CA VAL A 479 21.42 -17.27 -17.66
C VAL A 479 22.21 -18.50 -18.05
N ARG A 480 22.85 -19.16 -17.09
CA ARG A 480 23.59 -20.41 -17.27
C ARG A 480 22.90 -21.51 -16.49
N SER A 481 22.46 -22.58 -17.17
CA SER A 481 21.85 -23.76 -16.53
C SER A 481 22.47 -25.02 -17.13
N GLY A 482 23.23 -25.75 -16.31
CA GLY A 482 24.10 -26.82 -16.81
C GLY A 482 25.06 -26.30 -17.88
N ASN A 483 25.05 -26.93 -19.07
CA ASN A 483 25.89 -26.52 -20.20
C ASN A 483 25.22 -25.46 -21.10
N THR A 484 24.00 -25.03 -20.78
CA THR A 484 23.25 -24.07 -21.59
C THR A 484 23.49 -22.65 -21.09
N THR A 485 23.91 -21.75 -21.98
CA THR A 485 23.99 -20.30 -21.70
C THR A 485 23.01 -19.56 -22.59
N ARG A 486 22.27 -18.61 -22.01
CA ARG A 486 21.30 -17.75 -22.72
C ARG A 486 21.49 -16.32 -22.29
N THR A 487 21.23 -15.38 -23.20
CA THR A 487 21.10 -13.96 -22.87
C THR A 487 19.65 -13.56 -22.99
N LEU A 488 19.12 -12.97 -21.93
CA LEU A 488 17.77 -12.49 -21.83
C LEU A 488 17.81 -10.98 -21.96
N THR A 489 17.17 -10.47 -23.01
CA THR A 489 16.93 -9.03 -23.15
C THR A 489 15.83 -8.62 -22.16
N GLY A 490 15.71 -7.34 -21.79
CA GLY A 490 14.67 -6.91 -20.85
C GLY A 490 15.12 -6.63 -19.42
N LYS A 491 14.17 -6.19 -18.60
CA LYS A 491 14.38 -5.84 -17.19
C LYS A 491 13.76 -6.88 -16.29
N PHE A 492 14.60 -7.56 -15.53
CA PHE A 492 14.17 -8.37 -14.40
C PHE A 492 13.38 -7.50 -13.41
N ASN A 493 12.17 -7.95 -13.05
CA ASN A 493 11.30 -7.16 -12.17
C ASN A 493 11.67 -7.24 -10.67
N GLY A 494 12.67 -8.06 -10.32
CA GLY A 494 13.16 -8.22 -8.95
C GLY A 494 12.52 -9.39 -8.18
N MET A 495 11.54 -10.09 -8.74
CA MET A 495 10.81 -11.15 -8.05
C MET A 495 11.47 -12.53 -8.23
N ILE A 496 11.75 -13.23 -7.14
CA ILE A 496 12.19 -14.63 -7.10
C ILE A 496 11.18 -15.41 -6.26
N TYR A 497 10.31 -16.18 -6.91
CA TYR A 497 9.26 -16.95 -6.25
C TYR A 497 9.61 -18.44 -6.23
N VAL A 498 9.64 -19.05 -5.05
CA VAL A 498 9.93 -20.48 -4.83
C VAL A 498 8.69 -21.18 -4.32
N ASP A 499 8.10 -22.02 -5.17
CA ASP A 499 6.97 -22.89 -4.87
C ASP A 499 7.43 -24.17 -4.14
N GLY A 500 8.14 -23.96 -3.03
CA GLY A 500 8.81 -24.97 -2.19
C GLY A 500 9.62 -24.32 -1.06
N ASN A 501 10.46 -25.10 -0.38
CA ASN A 501 11.39 -24.65 0.64
C ASN A 501 12.67 -24.04 0.05
N ILE A 502 13.32 -23.15 0.79
CA ILE A 502 14.69 -22.70 0.53
C ILE A 502 15.58 -23.20 1.67
N ASN A 503 16.35 -24.25 1.40
CA ASN A 503 17.14 -24.98 2.40
C ASN A 503 18.51 -24.33 2.72
N ASP A 504 18.98 -23.41 1.89
CA ASP A 504 20.22 -22.64 2.09
C ASP A 504 20.12 -21.31 1.34
N MET A 505 19.69 -20.25 2.03
CA MET A 505 19.73 -18.88 1.53
C MET A 505 20.96 -18.17 2.09
N ARG A 506 21.79 -17.63 1.20
CA ARG A 506 23.11 -17.09 1.58
C ARG A 506 23.66 -16.05 0.61
N GLY A 507 24.63 -15.28 1.10
CA GLY A 507 25.61 -14.56 0.28
C GLY A 507 26.66 -15.48 -0.35
N ASP A 508 27.67 -14.90 -1.01
CA ASP A 508 28.75 -15.69 -1.62
C ASP A 508 29.83 -16.18 -0.64
N GLY A 509 29.69 -15.85 0.64
CA GLY A 509 30.63 -16.21 1.70
C GLY A 509 31.91 -15.37 1.69
N THR A 510 31.97 -14.32 0.87
CA THR A 510 33.02 -13.31 0.90
C THR A 510 32.59 -12.11 1.75
N SER A 511 33.47 -11.13 1.91
CA SER A 511 33.12 -9.84 2.51
C SER A 511 32.56 -8.85 1.48
N ALA A 512 32.41 -9.25 0.22
CA ALA A 512 31.83 -8.39 -0.81
C ALA A 512 30.31 -8.30 -0.58
N PRO A 513 29.69 -7.16 -0.92
CA PRO A 513 28.24 -7.06 -0.84
C PRO A 513 27.52 -8.03 -1.77
N ASP A 514 26.37 -8.53 -1.33
CA ASP A 514 25.59 -9.55 -2.04
C ASP A 514 24.46 -8.97 -2.90
N ILE A 515 24.00 -7.78 -2.54
CA ILE A 515 22.95 -7.03 -3.25
C ILE A 515 23.58 -5.83 -3.94
N ALA A 516 23.56 -5.82 -5.27
CA ALA A 516 24.15 -4.75 -6.08
C ALA A 516 23.49 -3.39 -5.76
N GLY A 517 24.25 -2.30 -5.91
CA GLY A 517 23.84 -0.96 -5.47
C GLY A 517 22.55 -0.42 -6.09
N HIS A 518 22.14 -0.96 -7.24
CA HIS A 518 20.91 -0.64 -7.96
C HIS A 518 19.81 -1.72 -7.88
N SER A 519 20.10 -2.87 -7.26
CA SER A 519 19.21 -4.03 -7.26
C SER A 519 18.07 -3.91 -6.26
N LYS A 520 16.85 -4.18 -6.75
CA LYS A 520 15.66 -4.34 -5.91
C LYS A 520 15.19 -5.77 -6.04
N LEU A 521 15.25 -6.53 -4.94
CA LEU A 521 14.95 -7.96 -4.95
C LEU A 521 13.87 -8.32 -3.94
N MET A 522 13.07 -9.32 -4.29
CA MET A 522 12.09 -9.95 -3.42
C MET A 522 12.16 -11.45 -3.60
N VAL A 523 12.53 -12.15 -2.53
CA VAL A 523 12.54 -13.61 -2.48
C VAL A 523 11.29 -14.06 -1.74
N THR A 524 10.45 -14.87 -2.37
CA THR A 524 9.27 -15.47 -1.73
C THR A 524 9.36 -16.98 -1.77
N SER A 525 8.96 -17.63 -0.68
CA SER A 525 8.86 -19.08 -0.57
C SER A 525 7.48 -19.48 -0.03
N THR A 526 6.85 -20.48 -0.64
CA THR A 526 5.64 -21.12 -0.09
C THR A 526 5.97 -22.07 1.06
N GLY A 527 7.26 -22.35 1.28
CA GLY A 527 7.78 -23.19 2.35
C GLY A 527 8.60 -22.39 3.35
N ARG A 528 9.57 -23.03 4.00
CA ARG A 528 10.52 -22.38 4.92
C ARG A 528 11.69 -21.72 4.18
N VAL A 529 12.37 -20.79 4.83
CA VAL A 529 13.65 -20.24 4.39
C VAL A 529 14.71 -20.40 5.49
N LEU A 530 15.84 -21.01 5.17
CA LEU A 530 17.00 -21.13 6.07
C LEU A 530 18.10 -20.13 5.68
N LEU A 531 18.40 -19.15 6.52
CA LEU A 531 19.46 -18.17 6.32
C LEU A 531 20.78 -18.73 6.87
N LYS A 532 21.76 -19.04 6.00
CA LYS A 532 23.01 -19.73 6.40
C LYS A 532 24.28 -18.89 6.31
N ASP A 533 24.21 -17.74 5.67
CA ASP A 533 25.32 -16.81 5.50
C ASP A 533 24.85 -15.36 5.51
N ASP A 534 25.82 -14.46 5.64
CA ASP A 534 25.59 -13.03 5.54
C ASP A 534 24.97 -12.68 4.18
N ILE A 535 24.10 -11.68 4.17
CA ILE A 535 23.52 -11.11 2.96
C ILE A 535 23.54 -9.60 3.15
N THR A 536 24.45 -8.92 2.47
CA THR A 536 24.73 -7.50 2.71
C THR A 536 24.46 -6.64 1.48
N TYR A 537 24.17 -5.38 1.77
CA TYR A 537 23.90 -4.34 0.78
C TYR A 537 25.19 -3.68 0.29
N THR A 538 25.27 -3.38 -1.01
CA THR A 538 26.39 -2.58 -1.56
C THR A 538 26.43 -1.19 -0.94
N HIS A 539 25.28 -0.53 -0.82
CA HIS A 539 25.16 0.74 -0.11
C HIS A 539 24.24 0.57 1.09
N ILE A 540 24.71 0.97 2.26
CA ILE A 540 23.95 0.88 3.50
C ILE A 540 23.05 2.14 3.60
N PRO A 541 21.72 1.98 3.70
CA PRO A 541 20.84 3.11 3.97
C PRO A 541 21.10 3.66 5.36
N THR A 542 21.17 4.98 5.47
CA THR A 542 21.28 5.71 6.73
C THR A 542 20.31 6.89 6.71
N GLU A 543 20.09 7.53 7.85
CA GLU A 543 19.29 8.77 7.91
C GLU A 543 19.81 9.88 6.99
N THR A 544 21.13 9.92 6.77
CA THR A 544 21.79 10.89 5.87
C THR A 544 21.90 10.41 4.42
N ASN A 545 21.63 9.13 4.16
CA ASN A 545 21.78 8.50 2.84
C ASN A 545 20.54 7.66 2.47
N LYS A 546 19.37 8.30 2.41
CA LYS A 546 18.09 7.63 2.08
C LYS A 546 17.90 7.35 0.58
N ASN A 547 18.71 7.97 -0.27
CA ASN A 547 18.62 7.83 -1.73
C ASN A 547 19.21 6.51 -2.27
N VAL A 548 19.73 5.66 -1.38
CA VAL A 548 20.17 4.31 -1.72
C VAL A 548 19.00 3.50 -2.24
N VAL A 549 19.21 2.78 -3.35
CA VAL A 549 18.13 2.04 -4.00
C VAL A 549 18.18 0.53 -3.79
N ASN A 550 19.31 -0.03 -3.34
CA ASN A 550 19.40 -1.46 -3.12
C ASN A 550 18.52 -1.91 -1.96
N VAL A 551 17.66 -2.90 -2.19
CA VAL A 551 16.71 -3.37 -1.18
C VAL A 551 16.38 -4.84 -1.40
N LEU A 552 16.29 -5.60 -0.32
CA LEU A 552 15.93 -7.01 -0.33
C LEU A 552 14.71 -7.25 0.56
N GLY A 553 13.71 -7.94 0.01
CA GLY A 553 12.61 -8.53 0.76
C GLY A 553 12.74 -10.05 0.81
N ILE A 554 12.44 -10.66 1.94
CA ILE A 554 12.34 -12.12 2.11
C ILE A 554 10.98 -12.42 2.70
N TYR A 555 10.17 -13.23 2.00
CA TYR A 555 8.83 -13.58 2.40
C TYR A 555 8.62 -15.09 2.41
N SER A 556 8.05 -15.60 3.49
CA SER A 556 7.60 -16.98 3.63
C SER A 556 6.10 -17.00 3.92
N SER A 557 5.30 -17.52 2.98
CA SER A 557 3.84 -17.62 3.16
C SER A 557 3.40 -18.94 3.76
N GLY A 558 4.25 -19.96 3.72
CA GLY A 558 3.95 -21.30 4.24
C GLY A 558 2.82 -22.05 3.50
N ASP A 559 2.32 -21.58 2.35
CA ASP A 559 1.13 -22.11 1.67
C ASP A 559 1.13 -23.64 1.53
N LYS A 560 2.29 -24.26 1.25
CA LYS A 560 2.42 -25.70 0.92
C LYS A 560 2.65 -26.66 2.09
N CYS A 561 2.46 -26.21 3.32
CA CYS A 561 2.92 -26.94 4.50
C CYS A 561 2.04 -28.11 5.00
N ASN A 562 1.19 -28.70 4.16
CA ASN A 562 0.24 -29.76 4.57
C ASN A 562 0.75 -31.21 4.39
N GLU A 563 1.99 -31.42 3.92
CA GLU A 563 2.47 -32.75 3.57
C GLU A 563 3.59 -33.23 4.51
N THR A 564 3.25 -34.15 5.42
CA THR A 564 4.16 -34.89 6.33
C THR A 564 4.92 -36.05 5.64
N PRO A 565 5.98 -36.67 6.22
CA PRO A 565 6.45 -36.54 7.62
C PRO A 565 7.96 -36.32 7.89
N SER A 566 8.20 -35.60 9.00
CA SER A 566 9.25 -35.77 10.03
C SER A 566 10.76 -35.56 9.69
N PRO A 567 11.52 -34.82 10.52
CA PRO A 567 11.08 -34.09 11.71
C PRO A 567 10.26 -32.84 11.33
N PRO A 568 9.31 -32.42 12.18
CA PRO A 568 8.37 -31.34 11.90
C PRO A 568 9.08 -29.99 11.84
N LEU A 569 9.65 -29.68 10.69
CA LEU A 569 10.28 -28.39 10.45
C LEU A 569 9.21 -27.30 10.38
N ARG A 570 9.56 -26.15 10.96
CA ARG A 570 8.69 -24.98 11.17
C ARG A 570 8.30 -24.40 9.82
N CYS A 571 7.04 -24.62 9.48
CA CYS A 571 6.42 -24.33 8.21
C CYS A 571 6.13 -22.84 8.09
N GLY A 572 6.34 -22.23 6.92
CA GLY A 572 6.16 -20.78 6.76
C GLY A 572 7.08 -19.94 7.64
N SER A 573 8.21 -20.50 8.08
CA SER A 573 9.17 -19.81 8.93
C SER A 573 10.41 -19.37 8.15
N ILE A 574 11.00 -18.28 8.62
CA ILE A 574 12.32 -17.82 8.20
C ILE A 574 13.25 -18.02 9.39
N LEU A 575 14.30 -18.84 9.23
CA LEU A 575 15.13 -19.28 10.34
C LEU A 575 16.60 -18.95 10.07
N ALA A 576 17.24 -18.29 11.03
CA ALA A 576 18.69 -18.15 11.06
C ALA A 576 19.35 -19.50 11.42
N ASP A 577 20.26 -19.97 10.58
CA ASP A 577 21.02 -21.21 10.71
C ASP A 577 22.46 -20.99 10.19
N GLY A 578 23.12 -19.94 10.68
CA GLY A 578 24.46 -19.58 10.25
C GLY A 578 25.48 -20.69 10.55
N ALA A 579 26.36 -20.96 9.59
CA ALA A 579 27.40 -21.97 9.75
C ALA A 579 28.33 -21.66 10.95
N ASN A 580 28.77 -22.69 11.67
CA ASN A 580 29.87 -22.63 12.66
C ASN A 580 29.66 -21.67 13.83
N ASN A 581 28.43 -21.41 14.28
CA ASN A 581 28.16 -20.47 15.37
C ASN A 581 28.86 -19.11 15.14
N ARG A 582 28.76 -18.54 13.93
CA ARG A 582 29.20 -17.16 13.68
C ARG A 582 28.04 -16.19 13.79
N ASP A 583 28.39 -14.92 13.96
CA ASP A 583 27.43 -13.83 13.79
C ASP A 583 26.88 -13.85 12.36
N LEU A 584 25.61 -13.54 12.19
CA LEU A 584 24.93 -13.48 10.90
C LEU A 584 24.51 -12.04 10.63
N THR A 585 24.87 -11.49 9.49
CA THR A 585 24.53 -10.12 9.08
C THR A 585 23.61 -10.14 7.87
N ILE A 586 22.36 -9.75 8.07
CA ILE A 586 21.31 -9.78 7.06
C ILE A 586 20.80 -8.37 6.82
N HIS A 587 20.85 -7.91 5.57
CA HIS A 587 20.24 -6.65 5.16
C HIS A 587 18.99 -7.00 4.34
N ALA A 588 17.83 -7.02 4.99
CA ALA A 588 16.56 -7.36 4.37
C ALA A 588 15.34 -6.94 5.21
N SER A 589 14.22 -6.69 4.55
CA SER A 589 12.91 -6.78 5.20
C SER A 589 12.40 -8.22 5.15
N ILE A 590 12.09 -8.78 6.30
CA ILE A 590 11.73 -10.19 6.48
C ILE A 590 10.26 -10.27 6.86
N MET A 591 9.52 -11.16 6.19
CA MET A 591 8.11 -11.40 6.46
C MET A 591 7.79 -12.90 6.51
N ALA A 592 7.07 -13.35 7.53
CA ALA A 592 6.62 -14.72 7.69
C ALA A 592 5.18 -14.74 8.23
N THR A 593 4.18 -15.06 7.40
CA THR A 593 2.78 -14.69 7.68
C THR A 593 1.80 -15.83 7.88
N LYS A 594 2.19 -17.09 7.64
CA LYS A 594 1.22 -18.18 7.72
C LYS A 594 0.62 -18.26 9.12
N GLN A 595 -0.70 -18.26 9.17
CA GLN A 595 -1.49 -18.76 10.28
C GLN A 595 -1.87 -20.19 9.93
N ILE A 596 -1.31 -21.21 10.59
CA ILE A 596 -1.83 -22.57 10.41
C ILE A 596 -3.16 -22.62 11.15
N SER A 597 -4.23 -23.03 10.43
CA SER A 597 -5.58 -23.09 10.98
C SER A 597 -5.57 -23.78 12.34
N SER A 598 -6.32 -23.20 13.28
CA SER A 598 -6.37 -23.42 14.72
C SER A 598 -6.74 -24.84 15.18
N SER A 599 -6.30 -25.90 14.51
CA SER A 599 -6.48 -27.28 14.95
C SER A 599 -5.80 -27.46 16.30
N PRO A 600 -6.57 -27.58 17.40
CA PRO A 600 -6.02 -27.55 18.75
C PRO A 600 -5.23 -28.82 19.10
N THR A 601 -5.27 -29.84 18.24
CA THR A 601 -4.66 -31.16 18.47
C THR A 601 -3.36 -31.38 17.71
N SER A 602 -3.00 -30.51 16.75
CA SER A 602 -1.73 -30.60 16.03
C SER A 602 -0.72 -29.67 16.70
N ALA A 603 0.23 -30.24 17.44
CA ALA A 603 1.29 -29.52 18.14
C ALA A 603 1.80 -28.33 17.31
N ARG A 604 1.53 -27.14 17.84
CA ARG A 604 1.81 -25.81 17.32
C ARG A 604 3.24 -25.75 16.77
N LYS A 605 3.36 -25.82 15.44
CA LYS A 605 4.64 -25.72 14.72
C LYS A 605 4.93 -24.25 14.50
N GLY A 606 6.20 -23.90 14.58
CA GLY A 606 6.64 -22.53 14.41
C GLY A 606 6.20 -21.87 13.11
N GLU A 607 5.71 -20.64 13.24
CA GLU A 607 5.29 -19.72 12.19
C GLU A 607 5.96 -18.38 12.51
N GLY A 608 6.81 -17.82 11.65
CA GLY A 608 7.47 -16.53 11.91
C GLY A 608 9.00 -16.54 11.80
N PHE A 609 9.67 -15.56 12.43
CA PHE A 609 11.12 -15.39 12.34
C PHE A 609 11.83 -15.93 13.59
N GLY A 610 12.86 -16.76 13.38
CA GLY A 610 13.46 -17.56 14.46
C GLY A 610 14.90 -17.99 14.21
N ALA A 611 15.42 -18.82 15.11
CA ALA A 611 16.65 -19.58 14.91
C ALA A 611 16.32 -21.05 14.68
N ALA A 612 16.94 -21.69 13.68
CA ALA A 612 16.67 -23.10 13.36
C ALA A 612 17.02 -24.03 14.53
N ARG A 613 18.08 -23.69 15.25
CA ARG A 613 18.66 -24.48 16.35
C ARG A 613 18.56 -23.77 17.70
N HIS A 614 17.40 -23.17 18.00
CA HIS A 614 17.18 -22.42 19.24
C HIS A 614 17.43 -23.22 20.55
N ASN A 615 17.23 -24.54 20.53
CA ASN A 615 17.44 -25.43 21.68
C ASN A 615 18.80 -26.13 21.69
N GLU A 616 19.51 -26.12 20.57
CA GLU A 616 20.89 -26.55 20.60
C GLU A 616 21.64 -25.44 21.34
N ASN A 617 22.55 -25.80 22.24
CA ASN A 617 23.55 -24.84 22.69
C ASN A 617 24.39 -24.48 21.45
N LEU A 618 23.87 -23.59 20.59
CA LEU A 618 24.66 -22.74 19.70
C LEU A 618 25.55 -21.97 20.65
N GLY A 619 26.64 -22.65 20.98
CA GLY A 619 27.38 -22.46 22.19
C GLY A 619 27.96 -21.07 22.23
N LEU A 620 28.32 -20.64 23.43
CA LEU A 620 29.22 -19.52 23.57
C LEU A 620 30.48 -19.82 22.74
N VAL A 621 30.66 -19.13 21.61
CA VAL A 621 31.90 -19.19 20.85
C VAL A 621 32.87 -18.27 21.57
N ASN A 622 33.91 -18.86 22.17
CA ASN A 622 34.88 -18.14 22.98
C ASN A 622 34.22 -17.35 24.12
N GLY A 623 33.21 -17.92 24.78
CA GLY A 623 32.49 -17.24 25.87
C GLY A 623 31.49 -16.16 25.40
N ARG A 624 31.32 -15.96 24.09
CA ARG A 624 30.39 -14.97 23.51
C ARG A 624 29.23 -15.64 22.78
N ARG A 625 28.01 -15.13 22.97
CA ARG A 625 26.85 -15.53 22.17
C ARG A 625 26.93 -14.92 20.77
N VAL A 626 26.50 -15.67 19.77
CA VAL A 626 26.40 -15.21 18.39
C VAL A 626 25.32 -14.14 18.24
N ARG A 627 25.51 -13.21 17.31
CA ARG A 627 24.60 -12.10 17.01
C ARG A 627 23.98 -12.25 15.64
N LEU A 628 22.71 -11.89 15.54
CA LEU A 628 22.02 -11.70 14.28
C LEU A 628 21.88 -10.19 14.07
N ASN A 629 22.75 -9.64 13.23
CA ASN A 629 22.73 -8.26 12.80
C ASN A 629 21.71 -8.12 11.67
N LEU A 630 20.59 -7.44 11.89
CA LEU A 630 19.57 -7.23 10.86
C LEU A 630 19.48 -5.74 10.53
N LEU A 631 19.63 -5.37 9.26
CA LEU A 631 19.25 -4.05 8.77
C LEU A 631 17.98 -4.19 7.91
N GLY A 632 16.86 -3.63 8.36
CA GLY A 632 15.58 -3.75 7.67
C GLY A 632 14.40 -3.78 8.62
N GLY A 633 13.61 -4.85 8.57
CA GLY A 633 12.45 -5.04 9.45
C GLY A 633 12.01 -6.50 9.52
N VAL A 634 11.29 -6.87 10.58
CA VAL A 634 10.75 -8.20 10.81
C VAL A 634 9.24 -8.11 10.97
N ILE A 635 8.52 -8.80 10.10
CA ILE A 635 7.07 -8.95 10.15
C ILE A 635 6.76 -10.43 10.33
N GLU A 636 6.15 -10.79 11.45
CA GLU A 636 5.94 -12.20 11.79
C GLU A 636 4.53 -12.44 12.30
N HIS A 637 3.96 -13.58 11.92
CA HIS A 637 2.74 -14.07 12.54
C HIS A 637 2.98 -14.32 14.02
N GLN A 638 4.06 -15.03 14.35
CA GLN A 638 4.40 -15.36 15.73
C GLN A 638 5.93 -15.37 15.91
N SER A 639 6.48 -14.79 16.97
CA SER A 639 7.94 -14.84 17.14
C SER A 639 8.43 -16.26 17.42
N GLN A 640 9.40 -16.75 16.63
CA GLN A 640 9.91 -18.12 16.74
C GLN A 640 11.08 -18.31 17.71
N THR A 641 11.23 -17.36 18.63
CA THR A 641 12.28 -17.32 19.65
C THR A 641 13.68 -17.36 19.05
N ILE A 642 14.32 -16.20 19.00
CA ILE A 642 15.68 -16.07 18.48
C ILE A 642 16.70 -16.27 19.61
N SER A 643 16.29 -16.04 20.87
CA SER A 643 17.03 -16.35 22.09
C SER A 643 16.07 -16.78 23.22
N THR A 644 15.99 -18.07 23.56
CA THR A 644 15.51 -18.48 24.90
C THR A 644 16.63 -19.20 25.62
N GLY A 645 16.94 -18.75 26.83
CA GLY A 645 17.92 -19.41 27.69
C GLY A 645 19.37 -19.22 27.22
N SER A 646 20.13 -20.32 27.18
CA SER A 646 21.56 -20.39 26.84
C SER A 646 21.86 -20.52 25.34
N GLY A 647 20.84 -20.73 24.49
CA GLY A 647 20.99 -20.95 23.04
C GLY A 647 20.41 -19.83 22.16
N GLY A 648 20.76 -19.86 20.87
CA GLY A 648 20.26 -18.93 19.85
C GLY A 648 21.14 -17.70 19.57
N TYR A 649 20.59 -16.77 18.79
CA TYR A 649 21.23 -15.51 18.40
C TYR A 649 20.78 -14.37 19.30
N ILE A 650 21.70 -13.49 19.70
CA ILE A 650 21.33 -12.16 20.21
C ILE A 650 20.84 -11.33 19.03
N ARG A 651 19.67 -10.70 19.18
CA ARG A 651 19.12 -9.78 18.19
C ARG A 651 19.92 -8.47 18.22
N ASN A 652 20.45 -8.06 17.08
CA ASN A 652 21.05 -6.74 16.89
C ASN A 652 20.42 -6.10 15.65
N TYR A 653 19.24 -5.52 15.81
CA TYR A 653 18.45 -5.06 14.68
C TYR A 653 18.58 -3.54 14.53
N THR A 654 18.59 -3.07 13.30
CA THR A 654 18.61 -1.67 12.90
C THR A 654 17.53 -1.46 11.85
N TYR A 655 16.69 -0.45 12.04
CA TYR A 655 15.64 -0.14 11.07
C TYR A 655 16.22 0.47 9.80
N ASP A 656 15.62 0.14 8.66
CA ASP A 656 15.91 0.81 7.40
C ASP A 656 15.03 2.07 7.28
N PRO A 657 15.60 3.28 7.43
CA PRO A 657 14.81 4.50 7.53
C PRO A 657 14.06 4.86 6.24
N ARG A 658 14.45 4.25 5.10
CA ARG A 658 13.78 4.47 3.82
C ARG A 658 12.35 3.92 3.83
N PHE A 659 12.04 2.97 4.71
CA PHE A 659 10.70 2.41 4.83
C PHE A 659 9.68 3.42 5.35
N ASN A 660 10.10 4.44 6.10
CA ASN A 660 9.24 5.59 6.46
C ASN A 660 8.83 6.41 5.23
N ASP A 661 9.67 6.42 4.19
CA ASP A 661 9.41 7.14 2.93
C ASP A 661 8.66 6.25 1.91
N GLY A 662 8.25 5.05 2.33
CA GLY A 662 7.55 4.08 1.49
C GLY A 662 8.45 3.26 0.57
N TYR A 663 9.76 3.23 0.84
CA TYR A 663 10.75 2.52 0.02
C TYR A 663 10.79 1.00 0.30
N ALA A 664 9.70 0.28 0.05
CA ALA A 664 9.63 -1.16 0.30
C ALA A 664 10.34 -1.99 -0.80
N PRO A 665 10.74 -3.25 -0.51
CA PRO A 665 11.14 -4.19 -1.55
C PRO A 665 10.04 -4.35 -2.62
N PRO A 666 10.39 -4.66 -3.89
CA PRO A 666 9.42 -4.79 -4.96
C PRO A 666 8.45 -5.94 -4.66
N PHE A 667 7.16 -5.75 -4.84
CA PHE A 667 6.12 -6.75 -4.54
C PHE A 667 6.11 -7.25 -3.09
N PHE A 668 6.78 -6.54 -2.17
CA PHE A 668 6.65 -6.81 -0.75
C PHE A 668 5.19 -6.62 -0.34
N PRO A 669 4.59 -7.52 0.46
CA PRO A 669 3.20 -7.36 0.84
C PRO A 669 2.94 -5.99 1.47
N ASP A 670 1.94 -5.27 0.97
CA ASP A 670 1.53 -3.98 1.49
C ASP A 670 0.44 -4.16 2.56
N GLN A 671 0.20 -3.12 3.38
CA GLN A 671 -0.93 -3.13 4.30
C GLN A 671 -2.24 -2.80 3.59
N ALA A 672 -2.18 -2.20 2.39
CA ALA A 672 -3.35 -1.81 1.60
C ALA A 672 -4.17 -3.00 1.10
N ASP A 673 -3.57 -4.19 1.07
CA ASP A 673 -4.24 -5.46 0.81
C ASP A 673 -5.20 -5.90 1.92
N ILE A 674 -5.33 -5.11 2.99
CA ILE A 674 -6.17 -5.36 4.15
C ILE A 674 -7.33 -4.37 4.13
N THR A 675 -8.52 -4.87 4.41
CA THR A 675 -9.76 -4.08 4.50
C THR A 675 -9.81 -3.14 5.71
N ASN A 676 -8.67 -2.78 6.34
CA ASN A 676 -8.61 -1.86 7.48
C ASN A 676 -7.20 -1.33 7.87
N PRO A 677 -6.51 -0.55 7.01
CA PRO A 677 -5.54 0.41 7.53
C PRO A 677 -5.98 1.85 7.28
N HIS A 678 -5.74 2.70 8.27
CA HIS A 678 -5.71 4.14 8.12
C HIS A 678 -4.44 4.54 7.37
N ALA A 679 -4.58 5.02 6.13
CA ALA A 679 -3.50 5.72 5.46
C ALA A 679 -3.37 7.12 6.09
N PRO A 680 -2.18 7.54 6.57
CA PRO A 680 -1.99 8.90 7.04
C PRO A 680 -2.19 9.86 5.87
N VAL A 681 -3.01 10.86 6.13
CA VAL A 681 -3.34 11.92 5.19
C VAL A 681 -2.78 13.20 5.76
N THR A 682 -1.93 13.87 4.99
CA THR A 682 -1.44 15.20 5.36
C THR A 682 -1.96 16.22 4.36
N TRP A 683 -2.59 17.25 4.90
CA TRP A 683 -3.04 18.41 4.13
C TRP A 683 -2.13 19.59 4.45
N GLN A 684 -1.39 20.07 3.44
CA GLN A 684 -0.53 21.25 3.59
C GLN A 684 -1.19 22.45 2.91
N ASN A 685 -1.62 23.40 3.73
CA ASN A 685 -2.18 24.66 3.25
C ASN A 685 -1.08 25.74 3.24
N ARG A 686 -0.58 26.08 2.05
CA ARG A 686 0.38 27.20 1.87
C ARG A 686 -0.29 28.48 1.36
N ALA A 687 -1.57 28.43 1.00
CA ALA A 687 -2.24 29.48 0.24
C ALA A 687 -3.23 30.33 1.07
N MET A 688 -3.93 29.74 2.05
CA MET A 688 -5.12 30.39 2.62
C MET A 688 -4.86 31.32 3.81
N LEU A 689 -3.66 31.27 4.43
CA LEU A 689 -3.33 32.13 5.58
C LEU A 689 -2.60 33.42 5.18
N GLY A 690 -2.12 33.53 3.94
CA GLY A 690 -1.41 34.69 3.40
C GLY A 690 -2.34 35.75 2.79
N VAL A 691 -3.39 36.17 3.50
CA VAL A 691 -4.32 37.18 2.97
C VAL A 691 -3.75 38.59 3.17
N GLY A 692 -2.79 38.97 2.33
CA GLY A 692 -2.30 40.34 2.22
C GLY A 692 -3.41 41.28 1.72
N ARG A 693 -3.45 42.52 2.25
CA ARG A 693 -4.40 43.59 1.90
C ARG A 693 -4.56 43.72 0.37
N GLY A 694 -5.75 43.41 -0.14
CA GLY A 694 -6.07 43.49 -1.57
C GLY A 694 -5.98 44.90 -2.13
N ILE A 695 -5.56 45.02 -3.40
CA ILE A 695 -5.53 46.26 -4.17
C ILE A 695 -6.93 46.53 -4.74
N TRP A 696 -7.49 47.70 -4.44
CA TRP A 696 -8.79 48.14 -4.93
C TRP A 696 -8.67 48.71 -6.34
N GLN A 697 -9.24 48.04 -7.34
CA GLN A 697 -9.36 48.60 -8.69
C GLN A 697 -10.79 49.04 -8.94
N GLN A 698 -11.02 50.35 -9.04
CA GLN A 698 -12.31 50.95 -9.37
C GLN A 698 -12.49 50.89 -10.90
N VAL A 699 -13.39 50.01 -11.35
CA VAL A 699 -13.84 50.02 -12.75
C VAL A 699 -15.03 50.98 -12.83
N ALA A 700 -14.84 52.13 -13.46
CA ALA A 700 -15.95 53.02 -13.82
C ALA A 700 -16.77 52.35 -14.94
N SER A 701 -18.10 52.28 -14.81
CA SER A 701 -18.96 51.93 -15.94
C SER A 701 -19.05 53.13 -16.91
N PRO A 702 -19.34 52.90 -18.20
CA PRO A 702 -19.92 53.94 -19.05
C PRO A 702 -21.26 54.44 -18.52
#